data_AF-A0A8G2CBU4-F1
#
_entry.id   AF-A0A8G2CBU4-F1
#
_cell.length_a   1.000
_cell.length_b   1.000
_cell.length_c   1.000
_cell.angle_alpha   90.00
_cell.angle_beta   90.00
_cell.angle_gamma   90.00
#
_symmetry.space_group_name_H-M   'P 1'
#
loop_
_entity.id
_entity.type
_entity.pdbx_description
1 polymer ?
#
loop_
_entity_poly.entity_id
_entity_poly.type
_entity_poly.pdbx_seq_one_letter_code
_entity_poly.pdbx_strand_id
1 'polypeptide(L)'
;MTKKKVSDADNATWYKDAIIYELHIKSFNDSTGSGKGDIKGVIEKLDYLQELGITAVWLLPFYPSPLRDDGYDIQDYMNVNPDYGTIQDLKKLIREAHKRNLKIIIELVLNHTSDQHEWFKRARLAPAGSVHRDFYVWSDTPDKYKEARIIFKDFEPSNWSWDPLAKAYYWHRFYHHQPDLNYENPQVHKAMFKVFDFWFRMGVDGVRLDAVPYLYEKEGTNCENLPDTFAFLKKLRSRLDSRYAGRMLLAEANQWPEDASEYFGDGDACHMSFHFPLMPRMFMALEMEDRYPILDILEQTPTIPENAQWAIFLRNHDELTLEMVTDEERDYMYRMYARDPKSRINLGIRRRLAPLLGNDRRKIELMNVLLFSMPGTPVLYYGDEICMGDNYYLGDRDGVRTPMQWSADRNAGFSRSNPQSLYLPVIIDPEYHYEAVNVETAQSNKSSLFWWMKDMIAMRKKHSAFARGEISFLMPDNHRVLAFIRTYGDETILIVCNLSRFPQAASLDLTGFEGCEPVELMSHTKFPMVRIAMYELTLNPHGYFMFALQRNVAEVVARSEEIPAIVSSSTVNMFDAEFRRGLEGVLPAYFIRRNKLLTSKAILREISIREAIPFGSEMQQCWLLVVEVRFMQQPSELYTLFVSKLEGVVAADLITVRTPELICTIEGGIDNSVLVEGFIEGWSCDSFIQLYKQVKSVSGRNGVFSVVQDRRRLPVFHNCVGWWIDFPESSAVVCGNDLFFRMYRRLSDGINPDAEMLEHLSVTCDFPNVPRYFGAVKYVCERGDEHYVGAYSQYTHCESDLRQMVLDSITRFYEGRLALDSTVEKSPAELDADVFEIAFERPDLNNAEVLTDADITVFTLLGKRLGEMHLALARPKTGKDFVPEPYSKLYARSVYQSVQSVVKRTMDRLKRNRGGLHSDIIPHVDLLLERKHAMLDDVKEFLEYQYDCHKIRLHGNLYLRRVFYTGKDFLFVNFEGHKYRSFTARRLKDSALRDVVDLLDSLQNTALEVLHHTSVIRPEDKNKLERWAEVWRRNAGGVLLRSYAETVEGSKLLPRDPSALRCMLDVFCLQRKFIDLRYFESMNPVDFEVVVKSALNIHCPQSRTACDRN
;
A
#
# COMPACT_ATOMS: atom_id res chain seq x y z
N MET A 1 8.58 -19.99 4.69
CA MET A 1 9.25 -19.27 5.78
C MET A 1 10.39 -20.11 6.33
N THR A 2 11.61 -19.89 5.85
CA THR A 2 12.83 -20.48 6.43
C THR A 2 13.23 -19.63 7.64
N LYS A 3 13.21 -20.20 8.84
CA LYS A 3 13.69 -19.56 10.08
C LYS A 3 15.18 -19.21 9.92
N LYS A 4 15.51 -17.95 9.63
CA LYS A 4 16.87 -17.43 9.78
C LYS A 4 17.23 -17.55 11.27
N LYS A 5 18.31 -18.28 11.59
CA LYS A 5 18.86 -18.34 12.95
C LYS A 5 19.29 -16.91 13.34
N VAL A 6 18.67 -16.36 14.38
CA VAL A 6 19.07 -15.10 15.03
C VAL A 6 20.47 -15.30 15.60
N SER A 7 21.38 -14.34 15.38
CA SER A 7 22.75 -14.42 15.88
C SER A 7 22.79 -14.21 17.41
N ASP A 8 23.85 -14.69 18.09
CA ASP A 8 24.01 -14.49 19.55
C ASP A 8 24.13 -12.99 19.94
N ALA A 9 24.55 -12.12 19.01
CA ALA A 9 24.62 -10.68 19.20
C ALA A 9 23.23 -10.00 19.13
N ASP A 10 22.34 -10.44 18.23
CA ASP A 10 20.97 -9.91 18.11
C ASP A 10 20.12 -10.19 19.36
N ASN A 11 20.43 -11.28 20.07
CA ASN A 11 19.73 -11.67 21.29
C ASN A 11 20.11 -10.78 22.50
N ALA A 12 21.26 -10.10 22.44
CA ALA A 12 21.77 -9.25 23.53
C ALA A 12 21.06 -7.89 23.59
N THR A 13 20.63 -7.32 22.45
CA THR A 13 19.96 -6.01 22.37
C THR A 13 18.49 -6.13 21.95
N TRP A 14 17.81 -7.22 22.33
CA TRP A 14 16.43 -7.53 21.91
C TRP A 14 15.44 -6.38 22.18
N TYR A 15 15.72 -5.57 23.20
CA TYR A 15 14.90 -4.44 23.61
C TYR A 15 14.82 -3.32 22.57
N LYS A 16 15.76 -3.24 21.62
CA LYS A 16 15.72 -2.28 20.50
C LYS A 16 14.61 -2.57 19.50
N ASP A 17 14.33 -3.86 19.27
CA ASP A 17 13.32 -4.32 18.30
C ASP A 17 11.98 -4.63 18.96
N ALA A 18 11.89 -4.43 20.28
CA ALA A 18 10.72 -4.77 21.04
C ALA A 18 9.52 -3.86 20.71
N ILE A 19 8.34 -4.33 21.09
CA ILE A 19 7.12 -3.55 21.26
C ILE A 19 6.63 -3.92 22.65
N ILE A 20 6.70 -2.94 23.55
CA ILE A 20 6.42 -3.12 24.96
C ILE A 20 4.95 -2.81 25.20
N TYR A 21 4.27 -3.63 25.99
CA TYR A 21 2.90 -3.41 26.41
C TYR A 21 2.85 -3.29 27.93
N GLU A 22 2.50 -2.11 28.41
CA GLU A 22 2.36 -1.76 29.82
C GLU A 22 0.98 -2.18 30.32
N LEU A 23 0.94 -3.03 31.36
CA LEU A 23 -0.31 -3.42 32.00
C LEU A 23 -0.16 -3.60 33.51
N HIS A 24 -1.28 -3.45 34.21
CA HIS A 24 -1.40 -3.83 35.62
C HIS A 24 -2.14 -5.16 35.76
N ILE A 25 -1.60 -6.08 36.55
CA ILE A 25 -2.25 -7.37 36.82
C ILE A 25 -3.69 -7.19 37.36
N LYS A 26 -3.88 -6.25 38.31
CA LYS A 26 -5.19 -5.97 38.92
C LYS A 26 -6.25 -5.51 37.93
N SER A 27 -5.85 -4.88 36.81
CA SER A 27 -6.77 -4.25 35.87
C SER A 27 -6.99 -5.05 34.59
N PHE A 28 -6.18 -6.08 34.34
CA PHE A 28 -6.17 -6.75 33.04
C PHE A 28 -7.24 -7.84 32.90
N ASN A 29 -7.28 -8.85 33.78
CA ASN A 29 -8.28 -9.93 33.71
C ASN A 29 -8.41 -10.66 35.06
N ASP A 30 -9.63 -10.87 35.55
CA ASP A 30 -9.93 -11.62 36.79
C ASP A 30 -10.43 -13.03 36.47
N SER A 31 -9.57 -14.03 36.70
CA SER A 31 -9.88 -15.44 36.45
C SER A 31 -10.61 -16.10 37.61
N THR A 32 -10.60 -15.48 38.80
CA THR A 32 -11.13 -16.05 40.05
C THR A 32 -12.54 -15.56 40.38
N GLY A 33 -12.98 -14.45 39.78
CA GLY A 33 -14.24 -13.78 40.12
C GLY A 33 -14.16 -13.00 41.43
N SER A 34 -12.96 -12.61 41.87
CA SER A 34 -12.73 -11.83 43.09
C SER A 34 -13.11 -10.35 42.95
N GLY A 35 -13.23 -9.85 41.72
CA GLY A 35 -13.35 -8.43 41.38
C GLY A 35 -12.01 -7.73 41.15
N LYS A 36 -10.89 -8.45 41.26
CA LYS A 36 -9.52 -7.98 41.02
C LYS A 36 -8.84 -8.88 40.01
N GLY A 37 -8.07 -8.30 39.09
CA GLY A 37 -7.29 -9.06 38.13
C GLY A 37 -6.13 -9.81 38.80
N ASP A 38 -5.75 -10.94 38.22
CA ASP A 38 -4.79 -11.87 38.82
C ASP A 38 -3.81 -12.45 37.77
N ILE A 39 -2.71 -13.05 38.23
CA ILE A 39 -1.66 -13.57 37.36
C ILE A 39 -2.18 -14.65 36.39
N LYS A 40 -3.13 -15.48 36.83
CA LYS A 40 -3.71 -16.53 35.95
C LYS A 40 -4.57 -15.89 34.88
N GLY A 41 -5.30 -14.83 35.23
CA GLY A 41 -6.02 -14.00 34.27
C GLY A 41 -5.11 -13.42 33.20
N VAL A 42 -3.92 -12.92 33.56
CA VAL A 42 -2.91 -12.48 32.58
C VAL A 42 -2.44 -13.64 31.69
N ILE A 43 -2.19 -14.83 32.26
CA ILE A 43 -1.80 -16.04 31.50
C ILE A 43 -2.86 -16.39 30.45
N GLU A 44 -4.15 -16.33 30.80
CA GLU A 44 -5.27 -16.61 29.89
C GLU A 44 -5.33 -15.64 28.70
N LYS A 45 -4.78 -14.44 28.85
CA LYS A 45 -4.82 -13.37 27.84
C LYS A 45 -3.48 -13.18 27.11
N LEU A 46 -2.47 -14.02 27.34
CA LEU A 46 -1.20 -13.95 26.60
C LEU A 46 -1.39 -14.16 25.09
N ASP A 47 -2.36 -14.96 24.68
CA ASP A 47 -2.65 -15.21 23.26
C ASP A 47 -3.14 -13.92 22.57
N TYR A 48 -3.92 -13.08 23.26
CA TYR A 48 -4.35 -11.77 22.78
C TYR A 48 -3.15 -10.82 22.55
N LEU A 49 -2.23 -10.73 23.51
CA LEU A 49 -1.02 -9.91 23.40
C LEU A 49 -0.12 -10.39 22.26
N GLN A 50 0.02 -11.71 22.12
CA GLN A 50 0.77 -12.31 21.02
C GLN A 50 0.11 -12.02 19.66
N GLU A 51 -1.21 -12.11 19.58
CA GLU A 51 -1.98 -11.82 18.36
C GLU A 51 -1.84 -10.37 17.93
N LEU A 52 -1.88 -9.42 18.87
CA LEU A 52 -1.65 -8.00 18.61
C LEU A 52 -0.22 -7.73 18.09
N GLY A 53 0.73 -8.63 18.39
CA GLY A 53 2.10 -8.59 17.87
C GLY A 53 3.13 -8.07 18.87
N ILE A 54 2.73 -7.88 20.14
CA ILE A 54 3.57 -7.49 21.27
C ILE A 54 4.73 -8.48 21.43
N THR A 55 5.88 -7.98 21.91
CA THR A 55 7.07 -8.82 22.15
C THR A 55 7.57 -8.76 23.58
N ALA A 56 7.14 -7.76 24.36
CA ALA A 56 7.47 -7.64 25.77
C ALA A 56 6.29 -7.09 26.56
N VAL A 57 6.05 -7.64 27.74
CA VAL A 57 5.03 -7.18 28.67
C VAL A 57 5.73 -6.54 29.86
N TRP A 58 5.43 -5.28 30.12
CA TRP A 58 5.84 -4.57 31.31
C TRP A 58 4.71 -4.64 32.33
N LEU A 59 4.98 -5.30 33.45
CA LEU A 59 4.07 -5.43 34.57
C LEU A 59 4.35 -4.33 35.60
N LEU A 60 3.32 -3.53 35.89
CA LEU A 60 3.28 -2.62 37.05
C LEU A 60 3.45 -3.39 38.38
N PRO A 61 3.68 -2.71 39.52
CA PRO A 61 4.05 -3.38 40.75
C PRO A 61 3.01 -4.44 41.18
N PHE A 62 3.50 -5.67 41.40
CA PHE A 62 2.68 -6.80 41.85
C PHE A 62 3.10 -7.31 43.23
N TYR A 63 3.92 -6.55 43.94
CA TYR A 63 4.46 -6.87 45.26
C TYR A 63 3.38 -6.72 46.34
N PRO A 64 3.52 -7.40 47.50
CA PRO A 64 2.78 -7.03 48.69
C PRO A 64 2.96 -5.54 48.98
N SER A 65 1.83 -4.84 49.09
CA SER A 65 1.74 -3.40 49.28
C SER A 65 0.38 -3.09 49.93
N PRO A 66 0.26 -2.01 50.73
CA PRO A 66 -1.04 -1.55 51.20
C PRO A 66 -1.85 -0.82 50.12
N LEU A 67 -1.28 -0.67 48.92
CA LEU A 67 -1.87 -0.06 47.71
C LEU A 67 -2.27 1.40 47.93
N ARG A 68 -1.52 2.15 48.74
CA ARG A 68 -1.78 3.59 48.95
C ARG A 68 -1.21 4.45 47.83
N ASP A 69 -0.22 3.93 47.10
CA ASP A 69 0.22 4.43 45.79
C ASP A 69 0.24 3.28 44.79
N ASP A 70 -0.86 2.52 44.79
CA ASP A 70 -1.14 1.46 43.82
C ASP A 70 -0.03 0.41 43.61
N GLY A 71 0.70 0.07 44.66
CA GLY A 71 1.74 -0.96 44.61
C GLY A 71 3.17 -0.42 44.56
N TYR A 72 3.37 0.87 44.27
CA TYR A 72 4.68 1.51 44.33
C TYR A 72 5.21 1.63 45.76
N ASP A 73 4.31 1.65 46.74
CA ASP A 73 4.61 1.50 48.16
C ASP A 73 4.81 0.02 48.56
N ILE A 74 5.99 -0.52 48.25
CA ILE A 74 6.32 -1.95 48.44
C ILE A 74 6.54 -2.32 49.92
N GLN A 75 5.91 -3.40 50.39
CA GLN A 75 6.13 -4.00 51.73
C GLN A 75 7.08 -5.20 51.73
N ASP A 76 7.17 -5.94 50.62
CA ASP A 76 8.08 -7.07 50.44
C ASP A 76 8.47 -7.25 48.98
N TYR A 77 9.70 -6.89 48.64
CA TYR A 77 10.24 -6.96 47.28
C TYR A 77 10.37 -8.37 46.69
N MET A 78 10.39 -9.43 47.50
CA MET A 78 10.70 -10.79 47.03
C MET A 78 9.48 -11.71 47.03
N ASN A 79 8.28 -11.13 47.07
CA ASN A 79 7.03 -11.86 47.11
C ASN A 79 5.98 -11.22 46.18
N VAL A 80 4.84 -11.89 46.04
CA VAL A 80 3.71 -11.45 45.21
C VAL A 80 2.55 -11.08 46.12
N ASN A 81 1.82 -10.01 45.78
CA ASN A 81 0.63 -9.60 46.51
C ASN A 81 -0.38 -10.76 46.51
N PRO A 82 -0.89 -11.18 47.69
CA PRO A 82 -1.85 -12.28 47.78
C PRO A 82 -3.11 -12.08 46.93
N ASP A 83 -3.51 -10.83 46.67
CA ASP A 83 -4.65 -10.50 45.82
C ASP A 83 -4.42 -10.88 44.34
N TYR A 84 -3.17 -10.96 43.88
CA TYR A 84 -2.81 -11.24 42.49
C TYR A 84 -2.42 -12.70 42.25
N GLY A 85 -2.09 -13.45 43.32
CA GLY A 85 -1.70 -14.85 43.26
C GLY A 85 -0.42 -15.14 44.04
N THR A 86 0.38 -16.09 43.55
CA THR A 86 1.59 -16.58 44.24
C THR A 86 2.85 -16.43 43.40
N ILE A 87 4.03 -16.55 44.02
CA ILE A 87 5.32 -16.67 43.31
C ILE A 87 5.30 -17.81 42.26
N GLN A 88 4.58 -18.90 42.53
CA GLN A 88 4.49 -20.02 41.57
C GLN A 88 3.66 -19.66 40.34
N ASP A 89 2.60 -18.87 40.51
CA ASP A 89 1.81 -18.35 39.40
C ASP A 89 2.67 -17.40 38.55
N LEU A 90 3.47 -16.54 39.17
CA LEU A 90 4.40 -15.65 38.45
C LEU A 90 5.46 -16.44 37.67
N LYS A 91 6.06 -17.49 38.27
CA LYS A 91 6.97 -18.41 37.55
C LYS A 91 6.27 -19.11 36.38
N LYS A 92 4.97 -19.39 36.50
CA LYS A 92 4.18 -19.94 35.40
C LYS A 92 3.96 -18.89 34.32
N LEU A 93 3.63 -17.64 34.68
CA LEU A 93 3.48 -16.52 33.74
C LEU A 93 4.76 -16.32 32.92
N ILE A 94 5.92 -16.21 33.56
CA ILE A 94 7.21 -16.03 32.87
C ILE A 94 7.44 -17.18 31.86
N ARG A 95 7.22 -18.44 32.27
CA ARG A 95 7.38 -19.59 31.38
C ARG A 95 6.39 -19.58 30.21
N GLU A 96 5.12 -19.26 30.44
CA GLU A 96 4.10 -19.23 29.39
C GLU A 96 4.29 -18.05 28.42
N ALA A 97 4.77 -16.91 28.91
CA ALA A 97 5.19 -15.77 28.09
C ALA A 97 6.39 -16.15 27.22
N HIS A 98 7.44 -16.75 27.80
CA HIS A 98 8.63 -17.19 27.06
C HIS A 98 8.31 -18.23 25.98
N LYS A 99 7.38 -19.16 26.23
CA LYS A 99 6.90 -20.11 25.22
C LYS A 99 6.30 -19.42 23.98
N ARG A 100 5.77 -18.21 24.15
CA ARG A 100 5.19 -17.37 23.09
C ARG A 100 6.18 -16.35 22.52
N ASN A 101 7.43 -16.39 22.95
CA ASN A 101 8.47 -15.39 22.69
C ASN A 101 8.11 -13.98 23.20
N LEU A 102 7.34 -13.91 24.29
CA LEU A 102 7.07 -12.67 25.01
C LEU A 102 8.07 -12.53 26.17
N LYS A 103 8.74 -11.37 26.24
CA LYS A 103 9.63 -11.00 27.34
C LYS A 103 8.82 -10.41 28.50
N ILE A 104 9.29 -10.59 29.73
CA ILE A 104 8.66 -9.99 30.92
C ILE A 104 9.60 -8.95 31.53
N ILE A 105 9.10 -7.73 31.63
CA ILE A 105 9.71 -6.60 32.34
C ILE A 105 8.88 -6.36 33.59
N ILE A 106 9.54 -6.11 34.73
CA ILE A 106 8.88 -5.79 36.00
C ILE A 106 9.35 -4.46 36.54
N GLU A 107 8.57 -3.86 37.43
CA GLU A 107 9.01 -2.69 38.19
C GLU A 107 10.09 -3.03 39.20
N LEU A 108 11.04 -2.13 39.40
CA LEU A 108 11.96 -2.15 40.52
C LEU A 108 12.01 -0.76 41.14
N VAL A 109 11.17 -0.54 42.16
CA VAL A 109 11.13 0.70 42.94
C VAL A 109 12.38 0.78 43.80
N LEU A 110 13.35 1.54 43.32
CA LEU A 110 14.65 1.68 43.97
C LEU A 110 14.61 2.73 45.08
N ASN A 111 13.91 3.84 44.88
CA ASN A 111 14.04 5.02 45.73
C ASN A 111 13.53 4.80 47.16
N HIS A 112 12.37 4.17 47.30
CA HIS A 112 11.61 4.16 48.54
C HIS A 112 10.93 2.81 48.79
N THR A 113 10.41 2.63 50.01
CA THR A 113 9.56 1.47 50.39
C THR A 113 8.28 1.97 51.04
N SER A 114 7.28 1.10 51.24
CA SER A 114 6.18 1.42 52.16
C SER A 114 6.68 1.66 53.58
N ASP A 115 6.02 2.54 54.33
CA ASP A 115 6.18 2.67 55.78
C ASP A 115 5.79 1.40 56.57
N GLN A 116 5.11 0.45 55.91
CA GLN A 116 4.81 -0.87 56.44
C GLN A 116 5.89 -1.92 56.13
N HIS A 117 6.92 -1.57 55.36
CA HIS A 117 8.05 -2.46 55.09
C HIS A 117 8.78 -2.80 56.40
N GLU A 118 9.21 -4.05 56.56
CA GLU A 118 9.93 -4.51 57.76
C GLU A 118 11.28 -3.81 57.98
N TRP A 119 11.81 -3.16 56.94
CA TRP A 119 12.97 -2.29 57.07
C TRP A 119 12.61 -1.01 57.81
N PHE A 120 11.54 -0.30 57.41
CA PHE A 120 11.14 0.94 58.04
C PHE A 120 10.65 0.74 59.47
N LYS A 121 9.81 -0.27 59.70
CA LYS A 121 9.35 -0.65 61.05
C LYS A 121 10.51 -0.86 62.02
N ARG A 122 11.59 -1.52 61.58
CA ARG A 122 12.81 -1.68 62.37
C ARG A 122 13.58 -0.38 62.52
N ALA A 123 13.70 0.42 61.45
CA ALA A 123 14.43 1.69 61.45
C ALA A 123 13.83 2.71 62.43
N ARG A 124 12.50 2.86 62.47
CA ARG A 124 11.82 3.80 63.37
C ARG A 124 11.96 3.43 64.86
N LEU A 125 12.17 2.15 65.17
CA LEU A 125 12.40 1.65 66.53
C LEU A 125 13.88 1.59 66.92
N ALA A 126 14.79 1.65 65.94
CA ALA A 126 16.22 1.50 66.17
C ALA A 126 16.83 2.81 66.71
N PRO A 127 17.87 2.73 67.57
CA PRO A 127 18.58 3.92 68.06
C PRO A 127 19.19 4.74 66.92
N ALA A 128 19.29 6.06 67.12
CA ALA A 128 19.95 6.98 66.19
C ALA A 128 21.40 6.55 65.90
N GLY A 129 21.81 6.58 64.62
CA GLY A 129 23.14 6.17 64.17
C GLY A 129 23.39 4.65 64.13
N SER A 130 22.35 3.83 64.30
CA SER A 130 22.46 2.38 64.13
C SER A 130 22.25 1.96 62.67
N VAL A 131 22.86 0.83 62.28
CA VAL A 131 22.75 0.31 60.90
C VAL A 131 21.30 0.11 60.44
N HIS A 132 20.39 -0.24 61.36
CA HIS A 132 18.97 -0.38 61.05
C HIS A 132 18.24 0.96 60.95
N ARG A 133 18.64 1.97 61.73
CA ARG A 133 18.12 3.34 61.62
C ARG A 133 18.49 3.96 60.28
N ASP A 134 19.76 3.84 59.94
CA ASP A 134 20.38 4.48 58.78
C ASP A 134 19.99 3.81 57.45
N PHE A 135 19.03 2.88 57.45
CA PHE A 135 18.43 2.33 56.22
C PHE A 135 17.55 3.37 55.51
N TYR A 136 17.10 4.40 56.23
CA TYR A 136 16.30 5.51 55.73
C TYR A 136 16.97 6.83 56.11
N VAL A 137 16.55 7.91 55.47
CA VAL A 137 17.12 9.25 55.67
C VAL A 137 16.37 9.97 56.80
N TRP A 138 17.08 10.34 57.88
CA TRP A 138 16.51 10.97 59.07
C TRP A 138 17.10 12.35 59.34
N SER A 139 16.32 13.22 59.97
CA SER A 139 16.75 14.54 60.43
C SER A 139 15.99 14.96 61.70
N ASP A 140 16.63 15.74 62.56
CA ASP A 140 15.97 16.34 63.74
C ASP A 140 15.06 17.52 63.35
N THR A 141 15.28 18.10 62.17
CA THR A 141 14.54 19.25 61.63
C THR A 141 14.12 19.00 60.18
N PRO A 142 13.03 19.61 59.70
CA PRO A 142 12.62 19.52 58.29
C PRO A 142 13.39 20.51 57.38
N ASP A 143 14.48 21.11 57.88
CA ASP A 143 15.20 22.20 57.21
C ASP A 143 16.25 21.74 56.20
N LYS A 144 16.52 20.44 56.09
CA LYS A 144 17.51 19.92 55.14
C LYS A 144 16.96 19.84 53.72
N TYR A 145 17.85 19.99 52.73
CA TYR A 145 17.54 19.83 51.30
C TYR A 145 16.47 20.81 50.77
N LYS A 146 16.53 22.09 51.19
CA LYS A 146 15.51 23.11 50.89
C LYS A 146 15.27 23.37 49.40
N GLU A 147 16.28 23.13 48.55
CA GLU A 147 16.21 23.34 47.11
C GLU A 147 15.49 22.20 46.36
N ALA A 148 15.21 21.08 47.03
CA ALA A 148 14.47 19.96 46.43
C ALA A 148 12.98 20.30 46.32
N ARG A 149 12.43 20.15 45.11
CA ARG A 149 10.99 20.37 44.87
C ARG A 149 10.14 19.27 45.51
N ILE A 150 8.89 19.61 45.80
CA ILE A 150 7.84 18.64 46.13
C ILE A 150 7.21 18.16 44.83
N ILE A 151 7.16 16.85 44.60
CA ILE A 151 6.60 16.23 43.40
C ILE A 151 5.06 16.24 43.48
N PHE A 152 4.49 15.63 44.52
CA PHE A 152 3.04 15.56 44.75
C PHE A 152 2.51 16.76 45.52
N LYS A 153 2.62 17.95 44.91
CA LYS A 153 2.25 19.24 45.54
C LYS A 153 0.80 19.32 46.02
N ASP A 154 -0.10 18.56 45.41
CA ASP A 154 -1.52 18.54 45.77
C ASP A 154 -1.78 17.78 47.08
N PHE A 155 -0.84 16.94 47.52
CA PHE A 155 -1.02 16.00 48.63
C PHE A 155 -0.02 16.19 49.77
N GLU A 156 1.23 16.54 49.46
CA GLU A 156 2.31 16.63 50.43
C GLU A 156 2.74 18.09 50.65
N PRO A 157 2.72 18.59 51.90
CA PRO A 157 3.15 19.96 52.21
C PRO A 157 4.68 20.09 52.32
N SER A 158 5.40 18.97 52.39
CA SER A 158 6.83 18.88 52.69
C SER A 158 7.38 17.52 52.24
N ASN A 159 8.66 17.45 51.88
CA ASN A 159 9.39 16.19 51.67
C ASN A 159 9.89 15.56 52.99
N TRP A 160 9.61 16.19 54.13
CA TRP A 160 9.91 15.69 55.47
C TRP A 160 8.64 15.48 56.27
N SER A 161 8.49 14.28 56.84
CA SER A 161 7.39 13.93 57.74
C SER A 161 7.90 13.52 59.12
N TRP A 162 7.20 13.96 60.18
CA TRP A 162 7.55 13.61 61.55
C TRP A 162 7.08 12.20 61.91
N ASP A 163 8.00 11.36 62.41
CA ASP A 163 7.65 10.05 62.95
C ASP A 163 7.62 10.09 64.49
N PRO A 164 6.47 9.79 65.12
CA PRO A 164 6.30 9.92 66.57
C PRO A 164 7.07 8.87 67.39
N LEU A 165 7.42 7.72 66.80
CA LEU A 165 8.15 6.65 67.48
C LEU A 165 9.65 6.91 67.44
N ALA A 166 10.12 7.30 66.26
CA ALA A 166 11.49 7.66 65.97
C ALA A 166 11.90 9.01 66.56
N LYS A 167 10.92 9.87 66.88
CA LYS A 167 11.10 11.26 67.33
C LYS A 167 12.03 12.06 66.43
N ALA A 168 11.89 11.87 65.13
CA ALA A 168 12.68 12.53 64.10
C ALA A 168 11.85 12.64 62.82
N TYR A 169 12.26 13.54 61.93
CA TYR A 169 11.73 13.61 60.57
C TYR A 169 12.40 12.56 59.70
N TYR A 170 11.65 11.96 58.78
CA TYR A 170 12.20 11.13 57.71
C TYR A 170 11.88 11.75 56.34
N TRP A 171 12.77 11.50 55.38
CA TRP A 171 12.65 12.00 54.02
C TRP A 171 11.71 11.12 53.19
N HIS A 172 10.95 11.76 52.31
CA HIS A 172 10.17 11.12 51.27
C HIS A 172 10.02 12.07 50.08
N ARG A 173 10.31 11.59 48.86
CA ARG A 173 10.09 12.39 47.63
C ARG A 173 8.66 12.35 47.12
N PHE A 174 7.98 11.25 47.45
CA PHE A 174 6.60 10.96 47.08
C PHE A 174 5.71 11.15 48.32
N TYR A 175 4.75 10.27 48.57
CA TYR A 175 3.89 10.37 49.73
C TYR A 175 4.65 10.10 51.04
N HIS A 176 4.18 10.65 52.16
CA HIS A 176 4.75 10.39 53.49
C HIS A 176 4.81 8.89 53.83
N HIS A 177 3.92 8.06 53.30
CA HIS A 177 3.97 6.61 53.52
C HIS A 177 4.95 5.86 52.62
N GLN A 178 5.76 6.58 51.85
CA GLN A 178 6.85 6.07 51.01
C GLN A 178 8.19 6.63 51.48
N PRO A 179 8.69 6.25 52.67
CA PRO A 179 9.98 6.69 53.16
C PRO A 179 11.14 6.26 52.24
N ASP A 180 12.02 7.20 51.94
CA ASP A 180 13.15 7.04 51.03
C ASP A 180 14.29 6.23 51.66
N LEU A 181 14.85 5.30 50.88
CA LEU A 181 16.00 4.49 51.27
C LEU A 181 17.28 5.33 51.24
N ASN A 182 18.11 5.17 52.27
CA ASN A 182 19.37 5.90 52.34
C ASN A 182 20.46 5.20 51.52
N TYR A 183 20.72 5.68 50.30
CA TYR A 183 21.75 5.11 49.43
C TYR A 183 23.19 5.43 49.85
N GLU A 184 23.44 6.34 50.80
CA GLU A 184 24.77 6.47 51.40
C GLU A 184 25.15 5.23 52.23
N ASN A 185 24.15 4.46 52.69
CA ASN A 185 24.35 3.26 53.48
C ASN A 185 24.67 2.05 52.58
N PRO A 186 25.87 1.44 52.67
CA PRO A 186 26.24 0.27 51.85
C PRO A 186 25.35 -0.97 52.09
N GLN A 187 24.61 -1.03 53.20
CA GLN A 187 23.67 -2.12 53.45
C GLN A 187 22.41 -2.02 52.60
N VAL A 188 21.99 -0.81 52.22
CA VAL A 188 20.91 -0.59 51.25
C VAL A 188 21.32 -1.13 49.90
N HIS A 189 22.55 -0.85 49.44
CA HIS A 189 23.09 -1.41 48.19
C HIS A 189 23.05 -2.94 48.20
N LYS A 190 23.49 -3.58 49.29
CA LYS A 190 23.46 -5.04 49.44
C LYS A 190 22.04 -5.60 49.40
N ALA A 191 21.10 -4.93 50.04
CA ALA A 191 19.70 -5.36 50.05
C ALA A 191 19.08 -5.25 48.64
N MET A 192 19.28 -4.13 47.95
CA MET A 192 18.76 -3.94 46.60
C MET A 192 19.42 -4.87 45.58
N PHE A 193 20.72 -5.15 45.68
CA PHE A 193 21.37 -6.18 44.85
C PHE A 193 20.81 -7.58 45.07
N LYS A 194 20.33 -7.89 46.28
CA LYS A 194 19.69 -9.19 46.58
C LYS A 194 18.31 -9.27 45.92
N VAL A 195 17.51 -8.20 45.99
CA VAL A 195 16.21 -8.09 45.30
C VAL A 195 16.41 -8.23 43.79
N PHE A 196 17.37 -7.48 43.24
CA PHE A 196 17.74 -7.52 41.83
C PHE A 196 18.11 -8.94 41.37
N ASP A 197 19.03 -9.60 42.08
CA ASP A 197 19.44 -10.98 41.76
C ASP A 197 18.28 -11.98 41.87
N PHE A 198 17.37 -11.78 42.82
CA PHE A 198 16.24 -12.69 43.03
C PHE A 198 15.35 -12.77 41.78
N TRP A 199 15.00 -11.63 41.20
CA TRP A 199 14.12 -11.56 40.04
C TRP A 199 14.79 -12.05 38.75
N PHE A 200 16.04 -11.67 38.49
CA PHE A 200 16.76 -12.15 37.31
C PHE A 200 17.04 -13.66 37.36
N ARG A 201 17.31 -14.23 38.54
CA ARG A 201 17.40 -15.71 38.72
C ARG A 201 16.07 -16.41 38.47
N MET A 202 14.95 -15.73 38.69
CA MET A 202 13.62 -16.29 38.40
C MET A 202 13.32 -16.36 36.91
N GLY A 203 14.00 -15.55 36.09
CA GLY A 203 13.90 -15.57 34.63
C GLY A 203 13.35 -14.29 34.01
N VAL A 204 13.11 -13.24 34.80
CA VAL A 204 12.70 -11.91 34.32
C VAL A 204 13.70 -11.38 33.29
N ASP A 205 13.20 -10.73 32.24
CA ASP A 205 14.01 -10.29 31.10
C ASP A 205 14.51 -8.85 31.24
N GLY A 206 13.81 -8.01 31.99
CA GLY A 206 14.27 -6.67 32.31
C GLY A 206 13.57 -6.08 33.52
N VAL A 207 14.08 -4.95 34.00
CA VAL A 207 13.45 -4.17 35.07
C VAL A 207 13.32 -2.71 34.63
N ARG A 208 12.17 -2.10 34.92
CA ARG A 208 12.02 -0.64 34.94
C ARG A 208 12.51 -0.15 36.30
N LEU A 209 13.46 0.78 36.29
CA LEU A 209 14.01 1.43 37.47
C LEU A 209 13.19 2.69 37.74
N ASP A 210 12.24 2.54 38.65
CA ASP A 210 11.32 3.59 39.04
C ASP A 210 11.99 4.62 39.96
N ALA A 211 11.61 5.89 39.79
CA ALA A 211 12.07 7.02 40.60
C ALA A 211 13.61 7.18 40.65
N VAL A 212 14.29 6.79 39.57
CA VAL A 212 15.76 6.71 39.55
C VAL A 212 16.50 8.05 39.73
N PRO A 213 15.95 9.24 39.38
CA PRO A 213 16.66 10.50 39.63
C PRO A 213 16.89 10.85 41.08
N TYR A 214 16.20 10.19 42.01
CA TYR A 214 16.02 10.68 43.37
C TYR A 214 16.82 9.91 44.43
N LEU A 215 17.66 8.95 44.04
CA LEU A 215 18.27 7.98 44.97
C LEU A 215 19.20 8.58 46.05
N TYR A 216 19.83 9.71 45.78
CA TYR A 216 20.74 10.38 46.73
C TYR A 216 20.32 11.83 46.91
N GLU A 217 20.48 12.33 48.13
CA GLU A 217 20.21 13.72 48.50
C GLU A 217 21.49 14.43 48.98
N LYS A 218 21.62 15.71 48.64
CA LYS A 218 22.78 16.51 49.05
C LYS A 218 22.41 17.96 49.28
N GLU A 219 22.93 18.53 50.36
CA GLU A 219 22.73 19.94 50.69
C GLU A 219 23.23 20.89 49.60
N GLY A 220 22.49 21.96 49.36
CA GLY A 220 22.78 22.95 48.32
C GLY A 220 22.51 22.47 46.89
N THR A 221 21.80 21.35 46.71
CA THR A 221 21.38 20.81 45.40
C THR A 221 19.86 20.57 45.39
N ASN A 222 19.27 20.43 44.20
CA ASN A 222 17.87 20.04 44.04
C ASN A 222 17.61 18.55 44.37
N CYS A 223 18.64 17.78 44.73
CA CYS A 223 18.56 16.34 45.03
C CYS A 223 18.00 15.50 43.86
N GLU A 224 18.28 15.90 42.62
CA GLU A 224 17.96 15.14 41.41
C GLU A 224 19.24 14.96 40.58
N ASN A 225 19.36 13.85 39.85
CA ASN A 225 20.45 13.60 38.90
C ASN A 225 21.87 13.73 39.53
N LEU A 226 22.03 13.36 40.81
CA LEU A 226 23.33 13.49 41.47
C LEU A 226 24.37 12.48 40.94
N PRO A 227 25.67 12.82 40.89
CA PRO A 227 26.73 11.92 40.41
C PRO A 227 26.77 10.55 41.12
N ASP A 228 26.43 10.52 42.41
CA ASP A 228 26.39 9.28 43.21
C ASP A 228 25.26 8.34 42.77
N THR A 229 24.13 8.90 42.28
CA THR A 229 23.04 8.14 41.65
C THR A 229 23.54 7.41 40.42
N PHE A 230 24.21 8.12 39.49
CA PHE A 230 24.79 7.50 38.30
C PHE A 230 25.86 6.46 38.64
N ALA A 231 26.70 6.73 39.64
CA ALA A 231 27.70 5.77 40.12
C ALA A 231 27.05 4.47 40.65
N PHE A 232 25.89 4.56 41.31
CA PHE A 232 25.13 3.38 41.70
C PHE A 232 24.54 2.62 40.51
N LEU A 233 24.00 3.33 39.51
CA LEU A 233 23.47 2.71 38.29
C LEU A 233 24.53 1.95 37.51
N LYS A 234 25.75 2.50 37.38
CA LYS A 234 26.89 1.81 36.77
C LYS A 234 27.25 0.52 37.52
N LYS A 235 27.16 0.52 38.86
CA LYS A 235 27.34 -0.71 39.66
C LYS A 235 26.25 -1.74 39.39
N LEU A 236 24.99 -1.28 39.27
CA LEU A 236 23.85 -2.15 38.96
C LEU A 236 23.99 -2.78 37.58
N ARG A 237 24.36 -1.99 36.58
CA ARG A 237 24.63 -2.43 35.21
C ARG A 237 25.78 -3.42 35.13
N SER A 238 26.93 -3.11 35.73
CA SER A 238 28.08 -4.02 35.79
C SER A 238 27.71 -5.38 36.43
N ARG A 239 26.85 -5.36 37.46
CA ARG A 239 26.33 -6.58 38.07
C ARG A 239 25.43 -7.38 37.11
N LEU A 240 24.58 -6.71 36.33
CA LEU A 240 23.73 -7.36 35.34
C LEU A 240 24.59 -8.04 34.26
N ASP A 241 25.48 -7.28 33.63
CA ASP A 241 26.28 -7.74 32.50
C ASP A 241 27.20 -8.91 32.87
N SER A 242 27.73 -8.92 34.11
CA SER A 242 28.58 -10.01 34.60
C SER A 242 27.85 -11.29 34.99
N ARG A 243 26.52 -11.28 35.12
CA ARG A 243 25.76 -12.42 35.69
C ARG A 243 24.57 -12.88 34.85
N TYR A 244 23.96 -11.99 34.10
CA TYR A 244 22.68 -12.23 33.42
C TYR A 244 22.74 -11.62 32.01
N ALA A 245 23.26 -12.41 31.05
CA ALA A 245 23.32 -12.00 29.65
C ALA A 245 21.92 -11.80 29.03
N GLY A 246 21.79 -10.84 28.11
CA GLY A 246 20.55 -10.58 27.35
C GLY A 246 19.40 -10.00 28.19
N ARG A 247 19.72 -9.31 29.29
CA ARG A 247 18.76 -8.64 30.17
C ARG A 247 18.80 -7.12 29.98
N MET A 248 17.76 -6.43 30.43
CA MET A 248 17.56 -5.01 30.15
C MET A 248 17.25 -4.19 31.42
N LEU A 249 17.77 -2.96 31.48
CA LEU A 249 17.42 -1.93 32.49
C LEU A 249 16.80 -0.73 31.77
N LEU A 250 15.60 -0.34 32.19
CA LEU A 250 14.84 0.80 31.66
C LEU A 250 14.72 1.87 32.75
N ALA A 251 15.28 3.05 32.55
CA ALA A 251 15.18 4.17 33.48
C ALA A 251 13.86 4.92 33.30
N GLU A 252 13.17 5.19 34.41
CA GLU A 252 12.17 6.24 34.48
C GLU A 252 12.82 7.55 34.95
N ALA A 253 13.30 8.34 33.99
CA ALA A 253 13.87 9.66 34.25
C ALA A 253 13.06 10.74 33.52
N ASN A 254 12.01 11.25 34.16
CA ASN A 254 11.24 12.40 33.66
C ASN A 254 12.04 13.68 33.88
N GLN A 255 13.01 13.95 33.00
CA GLN A 255 13.95 15.06 33.06
C GLN A 255 14.06 15.74 31.68
N TRP A 256 14.76 16.88 31.60
CA TRP A 256 15.09 17.53 30.31
C TRP A 256 15.96 16.61 29.44
N PRO A 257 16.00 16.80 28.09
CA PRO A 257 16.67 15.89 27.17
C PRO A 257 18.13 15.56 27.54
N GLU A 258 18.89 16.56 27.95
CA GLU A 258 20.29 16.45 28.33
C GLU A 258 20.45 15.54 29.54
N ASP A 259 19.71 15.84 30.62
CA ASP A 259 19.72 15.07 31.86
C ASP A 259 19.19 13.64 31.66
N ALA A 260 18.14 13.47 30.87
CA ALA A 260 17.55 12.16 30.57
C ALA A 260 18.53 11.26 29.79
N SER A 261 19.40 11.84 28.98
CA SER A 261 20.43 11.12 28.22
C SER A 261 21.59 10.62 29.09
N GLU A 262 21.89 11.30 30.21
CA GLU A 262 22.95 10.88 31.14
C GLU A 262 22.70 9.51 31.77
N TYR A 263 21.43 9.08 31.85
CA TYR A 263 21.04 7.77 32.37
C TYR A 263 21.54 6.59 31.52
N PHE A 264 21.98 6.83 30.28
CA PHE A 264 22.67 5.82 29.48
C PHE A 264 24.14 5.64 29.90
N GLY A 265 24.74 6.64 30.54
CA GLY A 265 26.18 6.72 30.77
C GLY A 265 26.96 6.64 29.44
N ASP A 266 28.11 5.98 29.47
CA ASP A 266 28.89 5.69 28.26
C ASP A 266 28.42 4.37 27.60
N GLY A 267 27.14 4.03 27.78
CA GLY A 267 26.58 2.71 27.52
C GLY A 267 26.73 1.73 28.68
N ASP A 268 27.12 2.22 29.86
CA ASP A 268 27.47 1.47 31.07
C ASP A 268 26.53 1.73 32.27
N ALA A 269 25.43 2.46 32.08
CA ALA A 269 24.35 2.63 33.07
C ALA A 269 23.07 1.91 32.60
N CYS A 270 22.02 2.61 32.16
CA CYS A 270 20.79 1.97 31.69
C CYS A 270 20.87 1.59 30.20
N HIS A 271 20.12 0.57 29.81
CA HIS A 271 20.00 0.17 28.40
C HIS A 271 18.94 1.03 27.69
N MET A 272 17.89 1.37 28.44
CA MET A 272 16.79 2.18 27.97
C MET A 272 16.47 3.31 28.93
N SER A 273 15.90 4.39 28.41
CA SER A 273 15.30 5.49 29.16
C SER A 273 14.04 5.94 28.44
N PHE A 274 13.01 6.37 29.16
CA PHE A 274 11.82 6.93 28.54
C PHE A 274 12.09 8.30 27.93
N HIS A 275 11.59 8.53 26.72
CA HIS A 275 11.74 9.81 26.05
C HIS A 275 10.64 10.79 26.48
N PHE A 276 10.59 11.11 27.78
CA PHE A 276 9.64 12.05 28.38
C PHE A 276 9.60 13.42 27.67
N PRO A 277 10.73 14.02 27.24
CA PRO A 277 10.69 15.32 26.56
C PRO A 277 9.87 15.36 25.27
N LEU A 278 9.92 14.28 24.47
CA LEU A 278 9.25 14.21 23.17
C LEU A 278 7.72 14.08 23.32
N MET A 279 7.26 13.36 24.35
CA MET A 279 5.84 13.00 24.52
C MET A 279 4.92 14.24 24.54
N PRO A 280 5.12 15.27 25.41
CA PRO A 280 4.26 16.45 25.42
C PRO A 280 4.32 17.26 24.12
N ARG A 281 5.49 17.30 23.47
CA ARG A 281 5.69 18.08 22.23
C ARG A 281 4.96 17.45 21.05
N MET A 282 4.76 16.14 21.02
CA MET A 282 3.89 15.51 20.01
C MET A 282 2.43 15.99 20.12
N PHE A 283 1.91 16.09 21.35
CA PHE A 283 0.56 16.65 21.57
C PHE A 283 0.48 18.13 21.22
N MET A 284 1.48 18.92 21.62
CA MET A 284 1.54 20.35 21.27
C MET A 284 1.58 20.55 19.75
N ALA A 285 2.45 19.84 19.04
CA ALA A 285 2.60 19.95 17.59
C ALA A 285 1.30 19.63 16.85
N LEU A 286 0.52 18.67 17.35
CA LEU A 286 -0.78 18.32 16.78
C LEU A 286 -1.80 19.46 16.92
N GLU A 287 -1.94 20.07 18.10
CA GLU A 287 -2.93 21.15 18.31
C GLU A 287 -2.46 22.52 17.80
N MET A 288 -1.14 22.76 17.75
CA MET A 288 -0.58 23.93 17.09
C MET A 288 -0.63 23.81 15.56
N GLU A 289 -0.83 22.59 15.04
CA GLU A 289 -0.67 22.24 13.62
C GLU A 289 0.70 22.64 13.07
N ASP A 290 1.74 22.52 13.88
CA ASP A 290 3.11 22.95 13.58
C ASP A 290 4.11 21.89 14.04
N ARG A 291 5.06 21.53 13.18
CA ARG A 291 6.11 20.55 13.48
C ARG A 291 7.19 21.07 14.42
N TYR A 292 7.30 22.39 14.61
CA TYR A 292 8.39 23.02 15.35
C TYR A 292 8.64 22.42 16.75
N PRO A 293 7.63 22.17 17.61
CA PRO A 293 7.88 21.61 18.94
C PRO A 293 8.58 20.25 18.92
N ILE A 294 8.29 19.41 17.92
CA ILE A 294 8.93 18.09 17.76
C ILE A 294 10.38 18.25 17.29
N LEU A 295 10.63 19.14 16.32
CA LEU A 295 11.98 19.35 15.79
C LEU A 295 12.90 19.97 16.84
N ASP A 296 12.43 21.00 17.54
CA ASP A 296 13.19 21.72 18.56
C ASP A 296 13.64 20.79 19.69
N ILE A 297 12.74 19.95 20.22
CA ILE A 297 13.10 19.05 21.31
C ILE A 297 14.03 17.91 20.88
N LEU A 298 13.92 17.44 19.64
CA LEU A 298 14.81 16.40 19.11
C LEU A 298 16.19 16.95 18.75
N GLU A 299 16.30 18.21 18.33
CA GLU A 299 17.59 18.88 18.11
C GLU A 299 18.35 19.07 19.43
N GLN A 300 17.64 19.33 20.53
CA GLN A 300 18.21 19.42 21.88
C GLN A 300 18.57 18.05 22.48
N THR A 301 18.04 16.95 21.94
CA THR A 301 18.25 15.60 22.49
C THR A 301 19.63 15.07 22.09
N PRO A 302 20.54 14.79 23.04
CA PRO A 302 21.89 14.31 22.73
C PRO A 302 21.90 12.93 22.06
N THR A 303 22.97 12.64 21.32
CA THR A 303 23.23 11.31 20.76
C THR A 303 23.48 10.29 21.87
N ILE A 304 22.80 9.14 21.80
CA ILE A 304 22.91 8.08 22.81
C ILE A 304 23.94 7.00 22.40
N PRO A 305 24.48 6.23 23.36
CA PRO A 305 25.38 5.10 23.07
C PRO A 305 24.77 4.05 22.13
N GLU A 306 25.59 3.36 21.32
CA GLU A 306 25.12 2.37 20.33
C GLU A 306 24.36 1.19 20.96
N ASN A 307 24.68 0.80 22.19
CA ASN A 307 23.97 -0.25 22.91
C ASN A 307 22.70 0.24 23.64
N ALA A 308 22.44 1.54 23.67
CA ALA A 308 21.31 2.17 24.34
C ALA A 308 20.11 2.42 23.41
N GLN A 309 18.93 2.68 23.97
CA GLN A 309 17.71 2.92 23.19
C GLN A 309 16.68 3.76 23.97
N TRP A 310 16.05 4.72 23.30
CA TRP A 310 14.87 5.41 23.86
C TRP A 310 13.64 4.50 23.91
N ALA A 311 12.83 4.63 24.96
CA ALA A 311 11.47 4.10 25.04
C ALA A 311 10.48 5.22 24.72
N ILE A 312 9.77 5.11 23.60
CA ILE A 312 8.80 6.09 23.12
C ILE A 312 7.42 5.67 23.59
N PHE A 313 6.62 6.60 24.09
CA PHE A 313 5.26 6.34 24.58
C PHE A 313 4.38 7.56 24.38
N LEU A 314 3.07 7.35 24.32
CA LEU A 314 2.08 8.43 24.24
C LEU A 314 1.43 8.70 25.59
N ARG A 315 1.05 7.62 26.29
CA ARG A 315 0.44 7.61 27.62
C ARG A 315 0.94 6.39 28.40
N ASN A 316 0.66 6.40 29.69
CA ASN A 316 1.04 5.38 30.67
C ASN A 316 -0.01 5.36 31.80
N HIS A 317 0.26 4.60 32.86
CA HIS A 317 -0.58 4.53 34.06
C HIS A 317 -0.64 5.81 34.91
N ASP A 318 0.19 6.82 34.62
CA ASP A 318 0.20 8.11 35.31
C ASP A 318 -0.53 9.18 34.50
N GLU A 319 -0.52 10.42 34.98
CA GLU A 319 -0.93 11.59 34.22
C GLU A 319 0.01 11.86 33.04
N LEU A 320 -0.48 12.63 32.07
CA LEU A 320 0.38 13.27 31.09
C LEU A 320 1.17 14.34 31.84
N THR A 321 2.40 14.01 32.23
CA THR A 321 3.28 14.90 33.00
C THR A 321 3.68 16.11 32.16
N LEU A 322 3.61 17.28 32.80
CA LEU A 322 4.03 18.59 32.29
C LEU A 322 5.05 19.21 33.26
N GLU A 323 5.83 18.38 33.96
CA GLU A 323 6.90 18.86 34.83
C GLU A 323 8.05 19.45 34.00
N MET A 324 8.51 18.71 32.98
CA MET A 324 9.66 19.05 32.14
C MET A 324 9.23 19.76 30.84
N VAL A 325 8.37 20.75 31.02
CA VAL A 325 7.99 21.74 29.99
C VAL A 325 8.07 23.13 30.59
N THR A 326 8.23 24.16 29.76
CA THR A 326 8.20 25.55 30.24
C THR A 326 6.83 25.92 30.78
N ASP A 327 6.76 26.97 31.60
CA ASP A 327 5.49 27.43 32.19
C ASP A 327 4.45 27.82 31.11
N GLU A 328 4.90 28.43 30.01
CA GLU A 328 4.03 28.81 28.89
C GLU A 328 3.47 27.60 28.14
N GLU A 329 4.30 26.58 27.89
CA GLU A 329 3.89 25.33 27.26
C GLU A 329 2.90 24.57 28.16
N ARG A 330 3.14 24.56 29.48
CA ARG A 330 2.23 23.95 30.46
C ARG A 330 0.85 24.60 30.42
N ASP A 331 0.80 25.93 30.44
CA ASP A 331 -0.45 26.69 30.35
C ASP A 331 -1.16 26.49 29.01
N TYR A 332 -0.41 26.34 27.91
CA TYR A 332 -0.97 25.96 26.62
C TYR A 332 -1.62 24.57 26.68
N MET A 333 -0.90 23.56 27.18
CA MET A 333 -1.38 22.18 27.30
C MET A 333 -2.63 22.09 28.18
N TYR A 334 -2.68 22.81 29.29
CA TYR A 334 -3.87 22.87 30.13
C TYR A 334 -5.09 23.47 29.43
N ARG A 335 -4.92 24.53 28.64
CA ARG A 335 -6.03 25.15 27.90
C ARG A 335 -6.58 24.22 26.82
N MET A 336 -5.71 23.48 26.13
CA MET A 336 -6.12 22.62 25.03
C MET A 336 -6.71 21.29 25.51
N TYR A 337 -6.02 20.60 26.42
CA TYR A 337 -6.32 19.21 26.78
C TYR A 337 -7.01 19.03 28.14
N ALA A 338 -6.94 20.02 29.03
CA ALA A 338 -7.50 19.98 30.38
C ALA A 338 -8.48 21.14 30.64
N ARG A 339 -9.53 21.22 29.79
CA ARG A 339 -10.59 22.24 29.90
C ARG A 339 -11.34 22.15 31.22
N ASP A 340 -11.61 20.93 31.71
CA ASP A 340 -12.10 20.72 33.07
C ASP A 340 -10.90 20.73 34.03
N PRO A 341 -10.85 21.67 35.00
CA PRO A 341 -9.80 21.70 36.01
C PRO A 341 -9.65 20.40 36.80
N LYS A 342 -10.72 19.60 36.96
CA LYS A 342 -10.64 18.30 37.64
C LYS A 342 -9.81 17.27 36.89
N SER A 343 -9.58 17.45 35.59
CA SER A 343 -8.70 16.57 34.82
C SER A 343 -7.20 16.86 35.02
N ARG A 344 -6.87 17.92 35.80
CA ARG A 344 -5.50 18.25 36.20
C ARG A 344 -5.17 17.58 37.53
N ILE A 345 -3.91 17.20 37.70
CA ILE A 345 -3.37 16.66 38.95
C ILE A 345 -1.87 16.94 38.99
N ASN A 346 -1.34 17.32 40.14
CA ASN A 346 0.06 17.73 40.31
C ASN A 346 0.45 18.78 39.24
N LEU A 347 1.41 18.44 38.39
CA LEU A 347 1.78 19.21 37.21
C LEU A 347 1.51 18.42 35.92
N GLY A 348 0.30 17.89 35.75
CA GLY A 348 -0.07 17.12 34.57
C GLY A 348 -1.58 16.92 34.35
N ILE A 349 -1.91 16.06 33.38
CA ILE A 349 -3.29 15.82 32.90
C ILE A 349 -3.65 14.33 33.00
N ARG A 350 -4.56 13.97 33.91
CA ARG A 350 -4.96 12.57 34.19
C ARG A 350 -6.05 12.06 33.25
N ARG A 351 -5.73 11.99 31.96
CA ARG A 351 -6.61 11.49 30.90
C ARG A 351 -5.94 10.43 30.03
N ARG A 352 -6.74 9.57 29.40
CA ARG A 352 -6.29 8.56 28.42
C ARG A 352 -6.08 9.17 27.03
N LEU A 353 -5.45 8.41 26.13
CA LEU A 353 -5.11 8.85 24.77
C LEU A 353 -6.35 9.25 23.95
N ALA A 354 -7.35 8.36 23.83
CA ALA A 354 -8.53 8.64 23.03
C ALA A 354 -9.31 9.88 23.54
N PRO A 355 -9.58 10.02 24.85
CA PRO A 355 -10.21 11.23 25.39
C PRO A 355 -9.39 12.51 25.25
N LEU A 356 -8.05 12.46 25.29
CA LEU A 356 -7.18 13.61 25.01
C LEU A 356 -7.34 14.08 23.55
N LEU A 357 -7.49 13.14 22.61
CA LEU A 357 -7.62 13.41 21.19
C LEU A 357 -9.08 13.62 20.73
N GLY A 358 -10.02 13.71 21.66
CA GLY A 358 -11.44 13.91 21.38
C GLY A 358 -12.07 12.75 20.60
N ASN A 359 -11.57 11.53 20.82
CA ASN A 359 -11.94 10.30 20.11
C ASN A 359 -11.83 10.40 18.57
N ASP A 360 -11.04 11.35 18.06
CA ASP A 360 -10.78 11.47 16.63
C ASP A 360 -9.82 10.37 16.19
N ARG A 361 -10.36 9.41 15.45
CA ARG A 361 -9.61 8.26 14.97
C ARG A 361 -8.36 8.66 14.16
N ARG A 362 -8.44 9.70 13.34
CA ARG A 362 -7.28 10.11 12.52
C ARG A 362 -6.17 10.69 13.38
N LYS A 363 -6.51 11.47 14.41
CA LYS A 363 -5.54 11.95 15.40
C LYS A 363 -4.88 10.79 16.15
N ILE A 364 -5.68 9.80 16.58
CA ILE A 364 -5.16 8.61 17.29
C ILE A 364 -4.21 7.81 16.40
N GLU A 365 -4.56 7.57 15.14
CA GLU A 365 -3.66 6.90 14.19
C GLU A 365 -2.38 7.70 13.96
N LEU A 366 -2.48 9.01 13.72
CA LEU A 366 -1.32 9.86 13.49
C LEU A 366 -0.35 9.86 14.68
N MET A 367 -0.85 9.98 15.91
CA MET A 367 -0.02 9.92 17.11
C MET A 367 0.65 8.54 17.26
N ASN A 368 -0.05 7.47 16.91
CA ASN A 368 0.54 6.13 16.90
C ASN A 368 1.55 5.94 15.76
N VAL A 369 1.36 6.56 14.60
CA VAL A 369 2.37 6.58 13.53
C VAL A 369 3.65 7.24 14.04
N LEU A 370 3.55 8.37 14.75
CA LEU A 370 4.72 9.00 15.40
C LEU A 370 5.35 8.06 16.44
N LEU A 371 4.56 7.44 17.32
CA LEU A 371 5.04 6.45 18.30
C LEU A 371 5.87 5.32 17.65
N PHE A 372 5.40 4.77 16.54
CA PHE A 372 6.05 3.65 15.87
C PHE A 372 7.21 4.02 14.95
N SER A 373 7.27 5.28 14.50
CA SER A 373 8.24 5.77 13.51
C SER A 373 9.35 6.66 14.06
N MET A 374 9.23 7.14 15.31
CA MET A 374 10.31 7.85 16.01
C MET A 374 11.45 6.90 16.42
N PRO A 375 12.68 7.40 16.63
CA PRO A 375 13.84 6.58 16.94
C PRO A 375 13.76 6.01 18.37
N GLY A 376 13.24 4.79 18.49
CA GLY A 376 13.18 4.08 19.75
C GLY A 376 12.22 2.89 19.74
N THR A 377 12.00 2.35 20.93
CA THR A 377 11.13 1.21 21.20
C THR A 377 9.77 1.71 21.69
N PRO A 378 8.66 1.43 20.99
CA PRO A 378 7.34 1.89 21.39
C PRO A 378 6.82 1.13 22.61
N VAL A 379 6.18 1.86 23.51
CA VAL A 379 5.43 1.36 24.67
C VAL A 379 3.96 1.71 24.50
N LEU A 380 3.12 0.68 24.48
CA LEU A 380 1.66 0.80 24.42
C LEU A 380 1.07 0.63 25.81
N TYR A 381 0.13 1.49 26.19
CA TYR A 381 -0.62 1.38 27.42
C TYR A 381 -1.90 0.57 27.21
N TYR A 382 -2.19 -0.40 28.09
CA TYR A 382 -3.26 -1.36 27.87
C TYR A 382 -4.62 -0.69 27.60
N GLY A 383 -5.30 -1.07 26.52
CA GLY A 383 -6.61 -0.56 26.15
C GLY A 383 -6.59 0.62 25.18
N ASP A 384 -5.44 1.28 24.98
CA ASP A 384 -5.33 2.36 23.99
C ASP A 384 -5.49 1.82 22.55
N GLU A 385 -5.14 0.55 22.30
CA GLU A 385 -5.34 -0.17 21.04
C GLU A 385 -6.81 -0.36 20.66
N ILE A 386 -7.74 -0.20 21.60
CA ILE A 386 -9.19 -0.26 21.37
C ILE A 386 -9.89 1.08 21.63
N CYS A 387 -9.15 2.17 21.88
CA CYS A 387 -9.70 3.48 22.26
C CYS A 387 -10.41 3.51 23.64
N MET A 388 -9.87 2.83 24.66
CA MET A 388 -10.44 2.95 26.02
C MET A 388 -10.46 4.41 26.50
N GLY A 389 -11.56 4.76 27.17
CA GLY A 389 -11.75 6.05 27.82
C GLY A 389 -11.16 6.12 29.23
N ASP A 390 -11.42 7.23 29.91
CA ASP A 390 -11.01 7.47 31.29
C ASP A 390 -12.21 7.82 32.19
N ASN A 391 -11.99 7.78 33.50
CA ASN A 391 -12.89 8.31 34.51
C ASN A 391 -12.11 9.12 35.56
N TYR A 392 -11.75 10.36 35.22
CA TYR A 392 -10.96 11.25 36.09
C TYR A 392 -11.66 11.65 37.40
N TYR A 393 -12.89 11.20 37.66
CA TYR A 393 -13.60 11.39 38.95
C TYR A 393 -13.21 10.37 40.02
N LEU A 394 -12.50 9.29 39.68
CA LEU A 394 -12.15 8.20 40.62
C LEU A 394 -11.12 8.58 41.69
N GLY A 395 -10.48 9.76 41.57
CA GLY A 395 -9.44 10.21 42.49
C GLY A 395 -8.05 9.80 42.03
N ASP A 396 -7.05 10.57 42.46
CA ASP A 396 -5.65 10.46 42.01
C ASP A 396 -5.52 10.18 40.50
N ARG A 397 -4.85 9.09 40.11
CA ARG A 397 -4.61 8.63 38.74
C ARG A 397 -5.46 7.40 38.37
N ASP A 398 -6.32 6.92 39.26
CA ASP A 398 -7.15 5.73 39.04
C ASP A 398 -8.07 5.83 37.80
N GLY A 399 -8.38 7.07 37.38
CA GLY A 399 -9.19 7.33 36.20
C GLY A 399 -8.67 6.75 34.90
N VAL A 400 -7.37 6.49 34.78
CA VAL A 400 -6.78 5.84 33.59
C VAL A 400 -6.47 4.35 33.79
N ARG A 401 -6.72 3.81 35.00
CA ARG A 401 -6.36 2.46 35.45
C ARG A 401 -7.56 1.53 35.60
N THR A 402 -8.69 1.85 34.97
CA THR A 402 -9.93 1.08 35.02
C THR A 402 -9.79 -0.30 34.37
N PRO A 403 -10.66 -1.28 34.69
CA PRO A 403 -10.55 -2.63 34.12
C PRO A 403 -10.54 -2.64 32.58
N MET A 404 -9.74 -3.54 31.99
CA MET A 404 -9.70 -3.77 30.54
C MET A 404 -11.06 -4.20 29.99
N GLN A 405 -11.43 -3.70 28.81
CA GLN A 405 -12.76 -3.92 28.23
C GLN A 405 -12.72 -5.07 27.20
N TRP A 406 -12.97 -6.30 27.65
CA TRP A 406 -12.89 -7.50 26.82
C TRP A 406 -14.11 -7.76 25.95
N SER A 407 -15.32 -7.61 26.49
CA SER A 407 -16.58 -7.84 25.77
C SER A 407 -17.69 -6.90 26.26
N ALA A 408 -18.85 -6.96 25.61
CA ALA A 408 -20.07 -6.26 26.05
C ALA A 408 -20.76 -6.93 27.25
N ASP A 409 -20.22 -8.03 27.78
CA ASP A 409 -20.78 -8.72 28.94
C ASP A 409 -20.63 -7.91 30.23
N ARG A 410 -21.24 -8.43 31.29
CA ARG A 410 -21.10 -7.92 32.66
C ARG A 410 -19.63 -7.59 32.99
N ASN A 411 -19.43 -6.40 33.57
CA ASN A 411 -18.11 -5.87 33.92
C ASN A 411 -17.14 -5.84 32.73
N ALA A 412 -17.62 -5.57 31.52
CA ALA A 412 -16.83 -5.57 30.29
C ALA A 412 -16.10 -6.90 29.99
N GLY A 413 -16.61 -8.02 30.51
CA GLY A 413 -15.93 -9.32 30.39
C GLY A 413 -14.66 -9.46 31.24
N PHE A 414 -14.29 -8.47 32.05
CA PHE A 414 -13.12 -8.49 32.94
C PHE A 414 -13.28 -9.43 34.13
N SER A 415 -14.47 -9.48 34.73
CA SER A 415 -14.77 -10.31 35.91
C SER A 415 -16.23 -10.75 35.94
N ARG A 416 -16.50 -11.90 36.54
CA ARG A 416 -17.86 -12.40 36.82
C ARG A 416 -18.42 -11.95 38.17
N SER A 417 -17.65 -11.21 38.96
CA SER A 417 -18.02 -10.75 40.30
C SER A 417 -19.22 -9.80 40.31
N ASN A 418 -19.68 -9.43 41.51
CA ASN A 418 -20.59 -8.31 41.66
C ASN A 418 -19.90 -7.02 41.14
N PRO A 419 -20.53 -6.20 40.27
CA PRO A 419 -19.95 -4.94 39.80
C PRO A 419 -19.51 -4.01 40.93
N GLN A 420 -20.22 -4.04 42.07
CA GLN A 420 -19.88 -3.25 43.26
C GLN A 420 -18.63 -3.75 43.99
N SER A 421 -18.18 -4.97 43.73
CA SER A 421 -16.97 -5.55 44.34
C SER A 421 -15.75 -5.45 43.44
N LEU A 422 -15.85 -4.81 42.27
CA LEU A 422 -14.69 -4.52 41.44
C LEU A 422 -13.75 -3.57 42.17
N TYR A 423 -12.44 -3.73 41.99
CA TYR A 423 -11.45 -2.81 42.57
C TYR A 423 -11.63 -1.38 42.06
N LEU A 424 -12.01 -1.22 40.78
CA LEU A 424 -12.46 0.01 40.17
C LEU A 424 -13.64 -0.28 39.22
N PRO A 425 -14.56 0.67 39.03
CA PRO A 425 -15.66 0.49 38.09
C PRO A 425 -15.15 0.46 36.65
N VAL A 426 -15.90 -0.22 35.78
CA VAL A 426 -15.71 -0.14 34.32
C VAL A 426 -16.17 1.23 33.78
N ILE A 427 -15.71 1.62 32.60
CA ILE A 427 -16.14 2.87 31.97
C ILE A 427 -17.56 2.71 31.43
N ILE A 428 -18.44 3.59 31.91
CA ILE A 428 -19.85 3.68 31.51
C ILE A 428 -20.20 5.04 30.90
N ASP A 429 -19.18 5.86 30.60
CA ASP A 429 -19.39 7.07 29.82
C ASP A 429 -19.89 6.69 28.41
N PRO A 430 -20.94 7.33 27.86
CA PRO A 430 -21.53 6.93 26.58
C PRO A 430 -20.55 6.88 25.40
N GLU A 431 -19.52 7.73 25.36
CA GLU A 431 -18.56 7.79 24.26
C GLU A 431 -17.56 6.61 24.30
N TYR A 432 -17.24 6.12 25.50
CA TYR A 432 -16.25 5.07 25.74
C TYR A 432 -16.84 3.82 26.41
N HIS A 433 -18.16 3.69 26.40
CA HIS A 433 -18.90 2.65 27.11
C HIS A 433 -18.40 1.27 26.66
N TYR A 434 -18.17 0.36 27.61
CA TYR A 434 -17.61 -0.96 27.29
C TYR A 434 -18.45 -1.79 26.32
N GLU A 435 -19.75 -1.53 26.19
CA GLU A 435 -20.60 -2.18 25.18
C GLU A 435 -20.25 -1.77 23.74
N ALA A 436 -19.72 -0.56 23.54
CA ALA A 436 -19.27 -0.06 22.24
C ALA A 436 -17.75 -0.24 22.05
N VAL A 437 -16.99 -0.02 23.11
CA VAL A 437 -15.53 -0.11 23.13
C VAL A 437 -15.10 -1.36 23.86
N ASN A 438 -14.87 -2.45 23.15
CA ASN A 438 -14.33 -3.68 23.74
C ASN A 438 -13.55 -4.52 22.72
N VAL A 439 -12.72 -5.43 23.21
CA VAL A 439 -11.87 -6.29 22.38
C VAL A 439 -12.69 -7.15 21.43
N GLU A 440 -13.76 -7.81 21.88
CA GLU A 440 -14.60 -8.67 21.03
C GLU A 440 -15.22 -7.91 19.84
N THR A 441 -15.74 -6.71 20.09
CA THR A 441 -16.27 -5.81 19.05
C THR A 441 -15.15 -5.30 18.14
N ALA A 442 -13.99 -4.94 18.70
CA ALA A 442 -12.86 -4.49 17.90
C ALA A 442 -12.27 -5.62 17.03
N GLN A 443 -12.23 -6.86 17.52
CA GLN A 443 -11.75 -8.02 16.76
C GLN A 443 -12.71 -8.43 15.64
N SER A 444 -14.03 -8.30 15.85
CA SER A 444 -15.03 -8.61 14.82
C SER A 444 -15.10 -7.53 13.72
N ASN A 445 -14.79 -6.27 14.03
CA ASN A 445 -14.74 -5.19 13.05
C ASN A 445 -13.33 -5.03 12.44
N LYS A 446 -13.11 -5.51 11.22
CA LYS A 446 -11.82 -5.42 10.49
C LYS A 446 -11.31 -3.98 10.27
N SER A 447 -12.15 -2.96 10.38
CA SER A 447 -11.76 -1.54 10.27
C SER A 447 -11.50 -0.88 11.63
N SER A 448 -11.47 -1.65 12.72
CA SER A 448 -11.25 -1.15 14.08
C SER A 448 -9.82 -0.64 14.29
N LEU A 449 -9.58 0.01 15.44
CA LEU A 449 -8.22 0.46 15.81
C LEU A 449 -7.32 -0.72 16.08
N PHE A 450 -7.90 -1.78 16.64
CA PHE A 450 -7.20 -3.01 16.94
C PHE A 450 -6.57 -3.63 15.68
N TRP A 451 -7.33 -3.76 14.59
CA TRP A 451 -6.77 -4.32 13.34
C TRP A 451 -5.75 -3.40 12.70
N TRP A 452 -6.01 -2.10 12.68
CA TRP A 452 -5.03 -1.12 12.20
C TRP A 452 -3.72 -1.17 13.01
N MET A 453 -3.82 -1.27 14.34
CA MET A 453 -2.68 -1.38 15.25
C MET A 453 -1.88 -2.65 15.00
N LYS A 454 -2.58 -3.78 14.82
CA LYS A 454 -1.98 -5.09 14.50
C LYS A 454 -1.22 -5.03 13.17
N ASP A 455 -1.79 -4.41 12.15
CA ASP A 455 -1.14 -4.26 10.85
C ASP A 455 0.07 -3.31 10.92
N MET A 456 -0.06 -2.21 11.65
CA MET A 456 1.02 -1.24 11.89
C MET A 456 2.21 -1.89 12.63
N ILE A 457 1.92 -2.67 13.68
CA ILE A 457 2.92 -3.45 14.42
C ILE A 457 3.59 -4.49 13.51
N ALA A 458 2.81 -5.21 12.70
CA ALA A 458 3.33 -6.21 11.78
C ALA A 458 4.24 -5.59 10.71
N MET A 459 3.87 -4.40 10.22
CA MET A 459 4.67 -3.60 9.28
C MET A 459 5.98 -3.14 9.93
N ARG A 460 5.92 -2.53 11.13
CA ARG A 460 7.12 -2.11 11.88
C ARG A 460 8.09 -3.26 12.09
N LYS A 461 7.61 -4.45 12.45
CA LYS A 461 8.46 -5.65 12.68
C LYS A 461 9.14 -6.18 11.41
N LYS A 462 8.65 -5.85 10.22
CA LYS A 462 9.29 -6.23 8.95
C LYS A 462 10.46 -5.32 8.60
N HIS A 463 10.47 -4.10 9.11
CA HIS A 463 11.41 -3.04 8.73
C HIS A 463 12.28 -2.61 9.92
N SER A 464 13.54 -3.01 9.90
CA SER A 464 14.49 -2.76 11.00
C SER A 464 14.83 -1.27 11.12
N ALA A 465 14.66 -0.50 10.04
CA ALA A 465 14.86 0.95 10.06
C ALA A 465 14.01 1.70 11.10
N PHE A 466 12.81 1.24 11.44
CA PHE A 466 12.03 1.89 12.51
C PHE A 466 12.62 1.68 13.90
N ALA A 467 13.13 0.48 14.16
CA ALA A 467 13.69 0.11 15.45
C ALA A 467 15.11 0.66 15.65
N ARG A 468 15.96 0.58 14.62
CA ARG A 468 17.42 0.81 14.75
C ARG A 468 17.96 1.88 13.82
N GLY A 469 17.15 2.39 12.91
CA GLY A 469 17.61 3.34 11.91
C GLY A 469 17.88 4.73 12.46
N GLU A 470 18.84 5.40 11.84
CA GLU A 470 19.08 6.82 12.02
C GLU A 470 17.86 7.61 11.53
N ILE A 471 17.65 8.82 12.05
CA ILE A 471 16.59 9.73 11.63
C ILE A 471 17.19 10.96 10.97
N SER A 472 16.62 11.39 9.84
CA SER A 472 16.98 12.63 9.16
C SER A 472 15.71 13.41 8.83
N PHE A 473 15.57 14.61 9.39
CA PHE A 473 14.40 15.46 9.16
C PHE A 473 14.48 16.17 7.80
N LEU A 474 13.37 16.18 7.08
CA LEU A 474 13.18 17.00 5.90
C LEU A 474 12.49 18.30 6.30
N MET A 475 12.82 19.38 5.59
CA MET A 475 12.29 20.72 5.87
C MET A 475 11.37 21.20 4.73
N PRO A 476 10.16 20.63 4.54
CA PRO A 476 9.23 21.16 3.56
C PRO A 476 8.82 22.60 3.92
N ASP A 477 8.51 23.41 2.91
CA ASP A 477 8.07 24.80 3.09
C ASP A 477 6.82 24.94 3.96
N ASN A 478 5.98 23.89 3.99
CA ASN A 478 4.78 23.83 4.81
C ASN A 478 5.10 23.34 6.23
N HIS A 479 5.12 24.24 7.22
CA HIS A 479 5.38 23.92 8.63
C HIS A 479 4.37 22.94 9.25
N ARG A 480 3.19 22.78 8.64
CA ARG A 480 2.15 21.86 9.11
C ARG A 480 2.42 20.40 8.74
N VAL A 481 3.41 20.17 7.88
CA VAL A 481 3.82 18.83 7.45
C VAL A 481 5.17 18.48 8.08
N LEU A 482 5.18 17.43 8.90
CA LEU A 482 6.38 16.81 9.44
C LEU A 482 6.82 15.70 8.48
N ALA A 483 8.06 15.75 7.99
CA ALA A 483 8.62 14.72 7.13
C ALA A 483 10.03 14.34 7.58
N PHE A 484 10.35 13.06 7.55
CA PHE A 484 11.67 12.55 7.93
C PHE A 484 11.95 11.19 7.31
N ILE A 485 13.23 10.84 7.21
CA ILE A 485 13.73 9.59 6.67
C ILE A 485 14.33 8.75 7.80
N ARG A 486 14.03 7.45 7.81
CA ARG A 486 14.67 6.44 8.65
C ARG A 486 15.55 5.54 7.79
N THR A 487 16.83 5.42 8.16
CA THR A 487 17.82 4.65 7.38
C THR A 487 18.50 3.61 8.24
N TYR A 488 18.54 2.35 7.80
CA TYR A 488 19.28 1.27 8.47
C TYR A 488 19.72 0.20 7.47
N GLY A 489 21.04 0.01 7.32
CA GLY A 489 21.58 -0.88 6.29
C GLY A 489 21.12 -0.43 4.91
N ASP A 490 20.47 -1.32 4.17
CA ASP A 490 19.92 -1.05 2.83
C ASP A 490 18.47 -0.51 2.86
N GLU A 491 17.84 -0.43 4.03
CA GLU A 491 16.47 0.08 4.16
C GLU A 491 16.47 1.60 4.31
N THR A 492 15.66 2.28 3.49
CA THR A 492 15.38 3.71 3.61
C THR A 492 13.87 3.93 3.58
N ILE A 493 13.33 4.53 4.63
CA ILE A 493 11.90 4.76 4.79
C ILE A 493 11.63 6.24 4.93
N LEU A 494 10.81 6.81 4.05
CA LEU A 494 10.31 8.18 4.12
C LEU A 494 8.97 8.20 4.85
N ILE A 495 8.85 8.98 5.91
CA ILE A 495 7.62 9.20 6.67
C ILE A 495 7.19 10.65 6.47
N VAL A 496 5.91 10.86 6.16
CA VAL A 496 5.31 12.19 5.92
C VAL A 496 3.99 12.25 6.67
N CYS A 497 3.82 13.27 7.52
CA CYS A 497 2.71 13.42 8.45
C CYS A 497 2.10 14.82 8.34
N ASN A 498 0.81 14.91 8.08
CA ASN A 498 0.06 16.16 8.15
C ASN A 498 -0.45 16.39 9.59
N LEU A 499 0.06 17.40 10.28
CA LEU A 499 -0.39 17.76 11.63
C LEU A 499 -1.70 18.57 11.61
N SER A 500 -2.08 19.12 10.45
CA SER A 500 -3.26 19.97 10.31
C SER A 500 -4.57 19.17 10.21
N ARG A 501 -5.65 19.76 10.74
CA ARG A 501 -7.03 19.28 10.54
C ARG A 501 -7.57 19.55 9.12
N PHE A 502 -6.78 20.18 8.25
CA PHE A 502 -7.13 20.46 6.86
C PHE A 502 -6.20 19.73 5.89
N PRO A 503 -6.62 19.47 4.64
CA PRO A 503 -5.72 18.93 3.62
C PRO A 503 -4.55 19.88 3.40
N GLN A 504 -3.34 19.32 3.21
CA GLN A 504 -2.11 20.08 2.99
C GLN A 504 -1.39 19.58 1.73
N ALA A 505 -0.75 20.50 1.02
CA ALA A 505 0.26 20.17 0.02
C ALA A 505 1.65 20.49 0.59
N ALA A 506 2.64 19.66 0.25
CA ALA A 506 4.02 19.89 0.64
C ALA A 506 4.98 19.41 -0.47
N SER A 507 6.01 20.22 -0.69
CA SER A 507 7.15 19.89 -1.54
C SER A 507 8.28 19.38 -0.65
N LEU A 508 8.73 18.14 -0.87
CA LEU A 508 9.78 17.50 -0.08
C LEU A 508 11.11 17.54 -0.84
N ASP A 509 12.18 18.00 -0.21
CA ASP A 509 13.53 17.85 -0.76
C ASP A 509 14.01 16.41 -0.56
N LEU A 510 14.07 15.65 -1.66
CA LEU A 510 14.58 14.28 -1.74
C LEU A 510 15.88 14.20 -2.54
N THR A 511 16.70 15.26 -2.49
CA THR A 511 18.05 15.27 -3.10
C THR A 511 18.85 14.03 -2.65
N GLY A 512 19.44 13.31 -3.60
CA GLY A 512 20.20 12.08 -3.37
C GLY A 512 19.39 10.78 -3.45
N PHE A 513 18.06 10.89 -3.58
CA PHE A 513 17.14 9.76 -3.81
C PHE A 513 16.57 9.73 -5.23
N GLU A 514 17.15 10.46 -6.17
CA GLU A 514 16.76 10.43 -7.58
C GLU A 514 16.85 9.00 -8.14
N GLY A 515 15.82 8.60 -8.89
CA GLY A 515 15.68 7.25 -9.42
C GLY A 515 15.14 6.21 -8.42
N CYS A 516 14.93 6.57 -7.15
CA CYS A 516 14.19 5.73 -6.21
C CYS A 516 12.68 5.80 -6.51
N GLU A 517 12.00 4.67 -6.37
CA GLU A 517 10.53 4.61 -6.37
C GLU A 517 10.03 4.59 -4.91
N PRO A 518 9.25 5.60 -4.46
CA PRO A 518 8.56 5.52 -3.18
C PRO A 518 7.45 4.47 -3.28
N VAL A 519 7.52 3.43 -2.43
CA VAL A 519 6.51 2.37 -2.36
C VAL A 519 5.83 2.46 -1.01
N GLU A 520 4.53 2.74 -0.99
CA GLU A 520 3.77 2.89 0.25
C GLU A 520 3.72 1.55 1.00
N LEU A 521 4.06 1.56 2.30
CA LEU A 521 4.38 0.34 3.06
C LEU A 521 3.16 -0.54 3.37
N MET A 522 1.97 0.03 3.48
CA MET A 522 0.75 -0.71 3.84
C MET A 522 0.06 -1.31 2.61
N SER A 523 -0.08 -0.52 1.54
CA SER A 523 -0.78 -0.88 0.30
C SER A 523 0.15 -1.48 -0.76
N HIS A 524 1.46 -1.31 -0.62
CA HIS A 524 2.47 -1.64 -1.64
C HIS A 524 2.26 -0.91 -2.97
N THR A 525 1.51 0.20 -2.93
CA THR A 525 1.29 1.05 -4.10
C THR A 525 2.56 1.82 -4.42
N LYS A 526 2.99 1.75 -5.69
CA LYS A 526 4.11 2.53 -6.18
C LYS A 526 3.66 3.95 -6.48
N PHE A 527 4.35 4.92 -5.90
CA PHE A 527 4.19 6.32 -6.22
C PHE A 527 5.14 6.70 -7.37
N PRO A 528 4.93 7.87 -8.00
CA PRO A 528 5.85 8.38 -9.02
C PRO A 528 7.30 8.32 -8.55
N MET A 529 8.20 7.89 -9.42
CA MET A 529 9.64 7.89 -9.15
C MET A 529 10.13 9.30 -8.83
N VAL A 530 11.10 9.41 -7.92
CA VAL A 530 11.80 10.67 -7.64
C VAL A 530 12.63 11.03 -8.88
N ARG A 531 12.13 11.96 -9.70
CA ARG A 531 12.78 12.42 -10.95
C ARG A 531 13.65 13.65 -10.75
N ILE A 532 13.21 14.52 -9.85
CA ILE A 532 13.83 15.78 -9.48
C ILE A 532 13.92 15.83 -7.96
N ALA A 533 14.80 16.67 -7.43
CA ALA A 533 15.00 16.82 -5.98
C ALA A 533 13.70 17.13 -5.23
N MET A 534 12.86 18.05 -5.75
CA MET A 534 11.61 18.46 -5.09
C MET A 534 10.45 17.51 -5.45
N TYR A 535 9.94 16.80 -4.46
CA TYR A 535 8.89 15.81 -4.59
C TYR A 535 7.57 16.30 -4.00
N GLU A 536 6.56 16.52 -4.85
CA GLU A 536 5.26 17.06 -4.46
C GLU A 536 4.32 15.98 -3.92
N LEU A 537 3.70 16.24 -2.76
CA LEU A 537 2.71 15.38 -2.14
C LEU A 537 1.53 16.17 -1.59
N THR A 538 0.34 15.55 -1.63
CA THR A 538 -0.88 16.07 -1.00
C THR A 538 -1.37 15.08 0.06
N LEU A 539 -1.67 15.58 1.25
CA LEU A 539 -2.13 14.79 2.39
C LEU A 539 -3.52 15.23 2.84
N ASN A 540 -4.35 14.27 3.20
CA ASN A 540 -5.64 14.50 3.85
C ASN A 540 -5.47 15.07 5.28
N PRO A 541 -6.52 15.63 5.91
CA PRO A 541 -6.53 16.01 7.32
C PRO A 541 -6.00 14.91 8.22
N HIS A 542 -4.98 15.20 9.02
CA HIS A 542 -4.29 14.24 9.89
C HIS A 542 -3.80 12.96 9.16
N GLY A 543 -3.62 13.05 7.83
CA GLY A 543 -3.16 11.95 6.99
C GLY A 543 -1.64 11.78 7.09
N TYR A 544 -1.19 10.57 6.77
CA TYR A 544 0.22 10.21 6.78
C TYR A 544 0.55 9.26 5.64
N PHE A 545 1.82 9.22 5.25
CA PHE A 545 2.38 8.22 4.36
C PHE A 545 3.69 7.68 4.93
N MET A 546 3.94 6.39 4.71
CA MET A 546 5.21 5.75 4.98
C MET A 546 5.64 5.01 3.71
N PHE A 547 6.75 5.42 3.12
CA PHE A 547 7.25 4.88 1.86
C PHE A 547 8.58 4.17 2.09
N ALA A 548 8.74 2.96 1.56
CA ALA A 548 10.08 2.44 1.28
C ALA A 548 10.63 3.13 0.02
N LEU A 549 11.78 3.78 0.12
CA LEU A 549 12.48 4.32 -1.03
C LEU A 549 13.31 3.19 -1.66
N GLN A 550 12.74 2.52 -2.65
CA GLN A 550 13.37 1.36 -3.28
C GLN A 550 14.16 1.79 -4.51
N ARG A 551 15.46 1.47 -4.50
CA ARG A 551 16.27 1.45 -5.72
C ARG A 551 15.99 0.15 -6.46
N ASN A 552 15.52 0.22 -7.70
CA ASN A 552 15.19 -0.96 -8.48
C ASN A 552 16.48 -1.71 -8.92
N VAL A 553 16.96 -2.66 -8.11
CA VAL A 553 18.20 -3.43 -8.37
C VAL A 553 18.05 -4.37 -9.58
N ALA A 554 16.82 -4.80 -9.93
CA ALA A 554 16.59 -5.57 -11.15
C ALA A 554 16.76 -4.72 -12.43
N GLU A 555 16.57 -3.40 -12.31
CA GLU A 555 17.04 -2.44 -13.32
C GLU A 555 18.54 -2.18 -13.24
N VAL A 556 19.18 -2.29 -12.06
CA VAL A 556 20.64 -2.15 -11.91
C VAL A 556 21.39 -3.29 -12.61
N VAL A 557 20.88 -4.53 -12.55
CA VAL A 557 21.47 -5.65 -13.31
C VAL A 557 21.18 -5.54 -14.82
N ALA A 558 20.08 -4.90 -15.21
CA ALA A 558 19.80 -4.51 -16.60
C ALA A 558 20.58 -3.26 -17.06
N ARG A 559 21.18 -2.53 -16.10
CA ARG A 559 22.06 -1.36 -16.29
C ARG A 559 23.49 -1.76 -15.93
N SER A 560 24.16 -2.54 -16.78
CA SER A 560 25.63 -2.48 -16.83
C SER A 560 26.06 -1.01 -16.84
N GLU A 561 27.04 -0.64 -16.01
CA GLU A 561 27.27 0.70 -15.45
C GLU A 561 27.57 1.85 -16.45
N GLU A 562 27.81 1.58 -17.73
CA GLU A 562 28.12 2.60 -18.73
C GLU A 562 26.93 2.87 -19.68
N ILE A 563 26.51 4.13 -19.79
CA ILE A 563 25.74 4.58 -20.95
C ILE A 563 26.69 4.41 -22.13
N PRO A 564 26.36 3.58 -23.14
CA PRO A 564 27.30 3.33 -24.21
C PRO A 564 27.61 4.64 -24.94
N ALA A 565 28.89 4.95 -25.08
CA ALA A 565 29.37 6.14 -25.77
C ALA A 565 29.76 5.78 -27.21
N ILE A 566 29.43 6.68 -28.14
CA ILE A 566 29.89 6.59 -29.52
C ILE A 566 30.76 7.81 -29.81
N VAL A 567 32.00 7.59 -30.22
CA VAL A 567 32.91 8.67 -30.63
C VAL A 567 32.47 9.19 -31.99
N SER A 568 32.22 10.50 -32.11
CA SER A 568 31.79 11.14 -33.35
C SER A 568 32.13 12.63 -33.37
N SER A 569 32.31 13.21 -34.57
CA SER A 569 32.40 14.66 -34.74
C SER A 569 31.11 15.35 -34.28
N SER A 570 31.18 16.64 -33.92
CA SER A 570 30.04 17.44 -33.45
C SER A 570 28.81 17.38 -34.36
N THR A 571 28.95 17.11 -35.66
CA THR A 571 27.83 16.81 -36.57
C THR A 571 27.58 15.30 -36.61
N VAL A 572 26.45 14.85 -36.07
CA VAL A 572 26.06 13.43 -36.13
C VAL A 572 25.68 13.09 -37.56
N ASN A 573 26.41 12.15 -38.15
CA ASN A 573 26.13 11.64 -39.48
C ASN A 573 25.73 10.15 -39.40
N MET A 574 24.43 9.87 -39.45
CA MET A 574 23.89 8.50 -39.48
C MET A 574 24.32 7.70 -40.72
N PHE A 575 24.90 8.35 -41.73
CA PHE A 575 25.44 7.73 -42.94
C PHE A 575 26.93 7.36 -42.82
N ASP A 576 27.61 7.78 -41.75
CA ASP A 576 28.96 7.31 -41.45
C ASP A 576 28.95 5.85 -40.97
N ALA A 577 29.86 5.05 -41.53
CA ALA A 577 29.88 3.60 -41.31
C ALA A 577 30.44 3.20 -39.94
N GLU A 578 31.23 4.06 -39.30
CA GLU A 578 31.77 3.84 -37.97
C GLU A 578 30.73 4.20 -36.90
N PHE A 579 30.13 5.38 -37.01
CA PHE A 579 29.05 5.83 -36.13
C PHE A 579 27.88 4.84 -36.12
N ARG A 580 27.46 4.38 -37.30
CA ARG A 580 26.37 3.43 -37.44
C ARG A 580 26.66 2.08 -36.80
N ARG A 581 27.88 1.54 -36.94
CA ARG A 581 28.28 0.29 -36.28
C ARG A 581 28.30 0.44 -34.76
N GLY A 582 28.74 1.61 -34.27
CA GLY A 582 28.61 1.97 -32.86
C GLY A 582 27.16 1.91 -32.41
N LEU A 583 26.25 2.59 -33.12
CA LEU A 583 24.83 2.65 -32.77
C LEU A 583 24.15 1.27 -32.83
N GLU A 584 24.43 0.47 -33.86
CA GLU A 584 23.96 -0.92 -33.98
C GLU A 584 24.45 -1.81 -32.81
N GLY A 585 25.62 -1.54 -32.24
CA GLY A 585 26.14 -2.21 -31.04
C GLY A 585 25.41 -1.83 -29.75
N VAL A 586 24.84 -0.63 -29.69
CA VAL A 586 24.14 -0.10 -28.50
C VAL A 586 22.64 -0.45 -28.49
N LEU A 587 22.02 -0.50 -29.67
CA LEU A 587 20.59 -0.77 -29.82
C LEU A 587 20.12 -2.06 -29.11
N PRO A 588 20.85 -3.19 -29.07
CA PRO A 588 20.41 -4.38 -28.34
C PRO A 588 20.15 -4.13 -26.85
N ALA A 589 21.08 -3.46 -26.16
CA ALA A 589 20.92 -3.13 -24.74
C ALA A 589 19.75 -2.15 -24.54
N TYR A 590 19.60 -1.19 -25.45
CA TYR A 590 18.51 -0.25 -25.47
C TYR A 590 17.12 -0.92 -25.65
N PHE A 591 16.98 -1.86 -26.59
CA PHE A 591 15.72 -2.60 -26.82
C PHE A 591 15.35 -3.50 -25.64
N ILE A 592 16.34 -4.10 -24.97
CA ILE A 592 16.10 -4.87 -23.74
C ILE A 592 15.64 -3.95 -22.62
N ARG A 593 16.27 -2.77 -22.48
CA ARG A 593 15.94 -1.76 -21.45
C ARG A 593 14.54 -1.16 -21.64
N ARG A 594 14.17 -0.85 -22.88
CA ARG A 594 12.92 -0.14 -23.18
C ARG A 594 11.70 -1.04 -23.30
N ASN A 595 11.85 -2.34 -23.62
CA ASN A 595 10.73 -3.03 -24.28
C ASN A 595 10.11 -4.26 -23.60
N LYS A 596 8.84 -4.07 -23.23
CA LYS A 596 7.78 -5.07 -23.01
C LYS A 596 7.30 -5.76 -24.32
N LEU A 597 7.85 -5.41 -25.49
CA LEU A 597 7.55 -6.03 -26.80
C LEU A 597 8.35 -7.29 -27.11
N LEU A 598 9.44 -7.57 -26.39
CA LEU A 598 10.07 -8.89 -26.45
C LEU A 598 9.09 -9.87 -25.78
N THR A 599 8.49 -10.76 -26.57
CA THR A 599 7.75 -11.89 -25.99
C THR A 599 8.68 -12.58 -25.00
N SER A 600 8.16 -12.96 -23.82
CA SER A 600 8.94 -13.42 -22.64
C SER A 600 9.85 -14.65 -22.85
N LYS A 601 10.00 -15.13 -24.09
CA LYS A 601 10.81 -16.28 -24.51
C LYS A 601 11.72 -16.02 -25.74
N ALA A 602 11.70 -14.84 -26.37
CA ALA A 602 12.49 -14.57 -27.57
C ALA A 602 13.91 -14.10 -27.24
N ILE A 603 14.93 -14.81 -27.75
CA ILE A 603 16.33 -14.43 -27.57
C ILE A 603 16.77 -13.55 -28.75
N LEU A 604 17.13 -12.30 -28.44
CA LEU A 604 17.67 -11.33 -29.38
C LEU A 604 19.06 -11.78 -29.87
N ARG A 605 19.27 -11.80 -31.20
CA ARG A 605 20.57 -12.16 -31.83
C ARG A 605 21.35 -10.92 -32.25
N GLU A 606 20.70 -10.00 -32.97
CA GLU A 606 21.35 -8.85 -33.61
C GLU A 606 20.29 -7.77 -33.89
N ILE A 607 20.70 -6.50 -33.88
CA ILE A 607 19.91 -5.37 -34.40
C ILE A 607 20.76 -4.64 -35.45
N SER A 608 20.17 -4.35 -36.61
CA SER A 608 20.82 -3.58 -37.68
C SER A 608 19.94 -2.43 -38.16
N ILE A 609 20.53 -1.28 -38.50
CA ILE A 609 19.78 -0.11 -38.96
C ILE A 609 19.54 -0.26 -40.46
N ARG A 610 18.33 -0.53 -40.90
CA ARG A 610 18.03 -0.64 -42.34
C ARG A 610 17.96 0.72 -43.02
N GLU A 611 17.45 1.72 -42.32
CA GLU A 611 17.24 3.06 -42.88
C GLU A 611 17.31 4.15 -41.81
N ALA A 612 17.75 5.34 -42.20
CA ALA A 612 17.81 6.52 -41.35
C ALA A 612 17.43 7.77 -42.15
N ILE A 613 16.28 8.37 -41.87
CA ILE A 613 15.87 9.61 -42.50
C ILE A 613 16.22 10.79 -41.61
N PRO A 614 17.00 11.76 -42.06
CA PRO A 614 17.16 13.02 -41.33
C PRO A 614 15.93 13.92 -41.49
N PHE A 615 15.51 14.56 -40.40
CA PHE A 615 14.57 15.69 -40.41
C PHE A 615 14.97 16.71 -39.32
N GLY A 616 14.50 17.96 -39.45
CA GLY A 616 14.93 19.08 -38.59
C GLY A 616 15.96 19.99 -39.27
N SER A 617 16.68 20.79 -38.47
CA SER A 617 17.69 21.75 -38.96
C SER A 617 19.12 21.30 -38.60
N GLU A 618 20.14 21.99 -39.10
CA GLU A 618 21.55 21.66 -38.79
C GLU A 618 21.86 21.72 -37.28
N MET A 619 21.19 22.60 -36.52
CA MET A 619 21.33 22.68 -35.06
C MET A 619 20.35 21.78 -34.29
N GLN A 620 19.35 21.23 -34.96
CA GLN A 620 18.24 20.48 -34.37
C GLN A 620 18.04 19.19 -35.16
N GLN A 621 18.95 18.23 -34.93
CA GLN A 621 19.04 17.01 -35.73
C GLN A 621 18.12 15.91 -35.17
N CYS A 622 17.20 15.42 -36.01
CA CYS A 622 16.36 14.28 -35.70
C CYS A 622 16.41 13.23 -36.81
N TRP A 623 16.12 11.98 -36.47
CA TRP A 623 16.06 10.87 -37.41
C TRP A 623 14.87 9.95 -37.17
N LEU A 624 14.31 9.43 -38.26
CA LEU A 624 13.43 8.28 -38.24
C LEU A 624 14.23 7.06 -38.68
N LEU A 625 14.47 6.14 -37.75
CA LEU A 625 15.21 4.91 -37.99
C LEU A 625 14.25 3.75 -38.25
N VAL A 626 14.57 2.93 -39.25
CA VAL A 626 13.98 1.59 -39.41
C VAL A 626 15.06 0.57 -39.07
N VAL A 627 14.81 -0.25 -38.04
CA VAL A 627 15.78 -1.22 -37.53
C VAL A 627 15.26 -2.64 -37.74
N GLU A 628 16.12 -3.54 -38.22
CA GLU A 628 15.83 -4.97 -38.33
C GLU A 628 16.35 -5.67 -37.08
N VAL A 629 15.43 -6.31 -36.35
CA VAL A 629 15.70 -7.09 -35.15
C VAL A 629 15.68 -8.57 -35.53
N ARG A 630 16.82 -9.25 -35.36
CA ARG A 630 16.98 -10.68 -35.64
C ARG A 630 16.92 -11.48 -34.34
N PHE A 631 16.14 -12.55 -34.34
CA PHE A 631 15.98 -13.43 -33.19
C PHE A 631 16.59 -14.81 -33.46
N MET A 632 16.90 -15.56 -32.39
CA MET A 632 17.41 -16.93 -32.51
C MET A 632 16.33 -17.95 -32.88
N GLN A 633 15.08 -17.75 -32.41
CA GLN A 633 13.99 -18.73 -32.54
C GLN A 633 12.82 -18.29 -33.43
N GLN A 634 12.85 -17.08 -33.97
CA GLN A 634 11.75 -16.52 -34.79
C GLN A 634 12.30 -15.68 -35.96
N PRO A 635 11.49 -15.41 -37.01
CA PRO A 635 11.88 -14.59 -38.16
C PRO A 635 12.34 -13.18 -37.74
N SER A 636 13.13 -12.52 -38.60
CA SER A 636 13.48 -11.11 -38.38
C SER A 636 12.24 -10.22 -38.44
N GLU A 637 12.22 -9.19 -37.61
CA GLU A 637 11.13 -8.22 -37.55
C GLU A 637 11.68 -6.80 -37.71
N LEU A 638 10.91 -5.91 -38.33
CA LEU A 638 11.28 -4.51 -38.54
C LEU A 638 10.61 -3.63 -37.47
N TYR A 639 11.36 -2.70 -36.91
CA TYR A 639 10.90 -1.74 -35.91
C TYR A 639 11.23 -0.29 -36.31
N THR A 640 10.47 0.67 -35.79
CA THR A 640 10.67 2.11 -36.01
C THR A 640 11.09 2.80 -34.72
N LEU A 641 12.06 3.72 -34.82
CA LEU A 641 12.51 4.58 -33.72
C LEU A 641 12.61 6.03 -34.19
N PHE A 642 12.14 6.97 -33.38
CA PHE A 642 12.40 8.40 -33.58
C PHE A 642 13.54 8.84 -32.69
N VAL A 643 14.68 9.18 -33.28
CA VAL A 643 15.88 9.55 -32.54
C VAL A 643 16.12 11.04 -32.66
N SER A 644 16.25 11.74 -31.54
CA SER A 644 16.58 13.16 -31.50
C SER A 644 17.95 13.34 -30.87
N LYS A 645 18.77 14.25 -31.42
CA LYS A 645 20.01 14.70 -30.79
C LYS A 645 19.71 15.89 -29.90
N LEU A 646 20.09 15.80 -28.64
CA LEU A 646 19.97 16.88 -27.65
C LEU A 646 21.35 17.29 -27.16
N GLU A 647 21.51 18.58 -26.84
CA GLU A 647 22.77 19.20 -26.42
C GLU A 647 22.55 20.09 -25.18
N GLY A 648 23.63 20.52 -24.53
CA GLY A 648 23.58 21.48 -23.43
C GLY A 648 22.91 20.94 -22.15
N VAL A 649 22.18 21.80 -21.44
CA VAL A 649 21.59 21.50 -20.12
C VAL A 649 20.63 20.32 -20.19
N VAL A 650 19.81 20.24 -21.24
CA VAL A 650 18.83 19.15 -21.42
C VAL A 650 19.55 17.81 -21.62
N ALA A 651 20.65 17.78 -22.37
CA ALA A 651 21.46 16.57 -22.51
C ALA A 651 22.11 16.16 -21.19
N ALA A 652 22.65 17.11 -20.44
CA ALA A 652 23.23 16.86 -19.12
C ALA A 652 22.19 16.32 -18.13
N ASP A 653 20.98 16.86 -18.12
CA ASP A 653 19.87 16.40 -17.29
C ASP A 653 19.45 14.98 -17.66
N LEU A 654 19.36 14.65 -18.96
CA LEU A 654 18.99 13.31 -19.42
C LEU A 654 20.06 12.25 -19.13
N ILE A 655 21.35 12.60 -19.21
CA ILE A 655 22.48 11.75 -18.79
C ILE A 655 22.41 11.51 -17.27
N THR A 656 22.14 12.57 -16.51
CA THR A 656 22.09 12.54 -15.04
C THR A 656 20.89 11.73 -14.53
N VAL A 657 19.70 11.99 -15.06
CA VAL A 657 18.43 11.34 -14.70
C VAL A 657 18.33 9.91 -15.28
N ARG A 658 19.12 9.58 -16.31
CA ARG A 658 19.14 8.28 -17.02
C ARG A 658 17.75 7.84 -17.46
N THR A 659 17.08 8.69 -18.23
CA THR A 659 15.71 8.41 -18.68
C THR A 659 15.67 7.14 -19.56
N PRO A 660 14.57 6.36 -19.52
CA PRO A 660 14.39 5.19 -20.39
C PRO A 660 14.49 5.52 -21.89
N GLU A 661 14.33 6.81 -22.22
CA GLU A 661 14.45 7.35 -23.56
C GLU A 661 15.88 7.48 -24.08
N LEU A 662 16.89 7.42 -23.22
CA LEU A 662 18.29 7.57 -23.58
C LEU A 662 18.85 6.34 -24.32
N ILE A 663 19.36 6.56 -25.53
CA ILE A 663 20.00 5.51 -26.36
C ILE A 663 21.51 5.46 -26.06
N CYS A 664 22.23 6.56 -26.26
CA CYS A 664 23.68 6.65 -26.09
C CYS A 664 24.17 8.11 -25.91
N THR A 665 25.39 8.27 -25.41
CA THR A 665 26.14 9.53 -25.40
C THR A 665 27.02 9.64 -26.65
N ILE A 666 27.30 10.87 -27.09
CA ILE A 666 28.21 11.15 -28.22
C ILE A 666 29.42 11.91 -27.69
N GLU A 667 30.62 11.35 -27.92
CA GLU A 667 31.89 11.91 -27.47
C GLU A 667 32.67 12.51 -28.66
N GLY A 668 33.08 13.79 -28.59
CA GLY A 668 33.91 14.43 -29.63
C GLY A 668 33.48 15.82 -30.12
N GLY A 669 32.40 16.41 -29.57
CA GLY A 669 31.98 17.80 -29.81
C GLY A 669 32.34 18.78 -28.68
N ILE A 670 32.11 20.08 -28.88
CA ILE A 670 32.35 21.14 -27.89
C ILE A 670 31.36 21.04 -26.70
N ASP A 671 30.21 20.40 -26.91
CA ASP A 671 29.15 20.19 -25.90
C ASP A 671 28.78 18.70 -25.79
N ASN A 672 28.52 18.22 -24.56
CA ASN A 672 28.02 16.86 -24.30
C ASN A 672 26.66 16.67 -24.97
N SER A 673 26.58 15.77 -25.95
CA SER A 673 25.36 15.51 -26.70
C SER A 673 24.87 14.06 -26.53
N VAL A 674 23.57 13.86 -26.62
CA VAL A 674 22.92 12.55 -26.45
C VAL A 674 21.98 12.22 -27.60
N LEU A 675 21.82 10.93 -27.86
CA LEU A 675 20.73 10.42 -28.67
C LEU A 675 19.63 9.86 -27.77
N VAL A 676 18.41 10.33 -27.96
CA VAL A 676 17.21 9.87 -27.24
C VAL A 676 16.12 9.44 -28.21
N GLU A 677 15.29 8.46 -27.83
CA GLU A 677 14.08 8.14 -28.58
C GLU A 677 12.84 8.85 -28.03
N GLY A 678 12.19 9.63 -28.90
CA GLY A 678 10.97 10.37 -28.61
C GLY A 678 11.14 11.89 -28.84
N PHE A 679 10.06 12.62 -28.61
CA PHE A 679 10.02 14.08 -28.73
C PHE A 679 10.12 14.72 -27.34
N ILE A 680 11.34 14.85 -26.82
CA ILE A 680 11.59 15.39 -25.46
C ILE A 680 11.42 16.92 -25.44
N GLU A 681 11.93 17.62 -26.44
CA GLU A 681 11.78 19.07 -26.57
C GLU A 681 10.74 19.43 -27.64
N GLY A 682 9.99 20.53 -27.42
CA GLY A 682 8.89 20.94 -28.32
C GLY A 682 9.31 21.13 -29.78
N TRP A 683 10.54 21.59 -30.04
CA TRP A 683 11.06 21.79 -31.40
C TRP A 683 11.23 20.48 -32.18
N SER A 684 11.46 19.35 -31.51
CA SER A 684 11.64 18.05 -32.16
C SER A 684 10.32 17.53 -32.74
N CYS A 685 9.22 17.76 -32.01
CA CYS A 685 7.86 17.55 -32.46
C CYS A 685 7.50 18.51 -33.62
N ASP A 686 7.82 19.80 -33.49
CA ASP A 686 7.60 20.78 -34.55
C ASP A 686 8.33 20.40 -35.84
N SER A 687 9.57 19.93 -35.75
CA SER A 687 10.38 19.49 -36.90
C SER A 687 9.74 18.29 -37.62
N PHE A 688 9.19 17.33 -36.87
CA PHE A 688 8.44 16.21 -37.44
C PHE A 688 7.14 16.65 -38.13
N ILE A 689 6.44 17.63 -37.56
CA ILE A 689 5.23 18.20 -38.18
C ILE A 689 5.58 19.03 -39.43
N GLN A 690 6.73 19.72 -39.46
CA GLN A 690 7.19 20.43 -40.66
C GLN A 690 7.52 19.47 -41.79
N LEU A 691 8.11 18.30 -41.49
CA LEU A 691 8.31 17.22 -42.44
C LEU A 691 6.98 16.82 -43.12
N TYR A 692 5.91 16.70 -42.32
CA TYR A 692 4.55 16.43 -42.81
C TYR A 692 3.97 17.56 -43.70
N LYS A 693 4.20 18.83 -43.31
CA LYS A 693 3.68 20.01 -44.04
C LYS A 693 4.38 20.23 -45.38
N GLN A 694 5.70 20.12 -45.42
CA GLN A 694 6.53 20.64 -46.51
C GLN A 694 6.89 19.58 -47.57
N VAL A 695 6.92 18.29 -47.23
CA VAL A 695 7.55 17.28 -48.08
C VAL A 695 6.58 16.16 -48.47
N LYS A 696 6.48 15.86 -49.78
CA LYS A 696 5.70 14.71 -50.30
C LYS A 696 6.44 13.38 -50.14
N SER A 697 7.76 13.40 -50.31
CA SER A 697 8.63 12.23 -50.19
C SER A 697 10.06 12.62 -49.82
N VAL A 698 10.67 11.90 -48.87
CA VAL A 698 12.09 12.00 -48.55
C VAL A 698 12.77 10.70 -48.96
N SER A 699 13.82 10.80 -49.77
CA SER A 699 14.64 9.64 -50.14
C SER A 699 15.60 9.33 -48.99
N GLY A 700 15.50 8.11 -48.46
CA GLY A 700 16.50 7.51 -47.59
C GLY A 700 17.58 6.81 -48.41
N ARG A 701 18.40 6.00 -47.74
CA ARG A 701 19.50 5.25 -48.36
C ARG A 701 19.04 4.03 -49.15
N ASN A 702 18.06 3.28 -48.64
CA ASN A 702 17.58 2.00 -49.18
C ASN A 702 16.05 2.02 -49.46
N GLY A 703 15.41 3.18 -49.35
CA GLY A 703 13.99 3.35 -49.59
C GLY A 703 13.54 4.80 -49.59
N VAL A 704 12.25 5.02 -49.83
CA VAL A 704 11.63 6.36 -49.86
C VAL A 704 10.53 6.42 -48.82
N PHE A 705 10.56 7.44 -47.98
CA PHE A 705 9.43 7.73 -47.11
C PHE A 705 8.51 8.71 -47.79
N SER A 706 7.24 8.39 -47.82
CA SER A 706 6.21 9.21 -48.43
C SER A 706 5.14 9.56 -47.42
N VAL A 707 4.69 10.81 -47.50
CA VAL A 707 3.59 11.31 -46.68
C VAL A 707 2.37 11.37 -47.58
N VAL A 708 1.37 10.54 -47.27
CA VAL A 708 0.07 10.56 -47.93
C VAL A 708 -0.86 11.43 -47.09
N GLN A 709 -1.36 12.53 -47.65
CA GLN A 709 -2.20 13.49 -46.92
C GLN A 709 -3.36 14.00 -47.79
N ASP A 710 -4.54 14.21 -47.18
CA ASP A 710 -5.64 14.95 -47.81
C ASP A 710 -5.60 16.44 -47.40
N ARG A 711 -4.90 17.25 -48.20
CA ARG A 711 -4.69 18.68 -47.93
C ARG A 711 -5.97 19.51 -47.83
N ARG A 712 -7.11 19.03 -48.34
CA ARG A 712 -8.38 19.78 -48.30
C ARG A 712 -9.08 19.68 -46.95
N ARG A 713 -8.64 18.76 -46.08
CA ARG A 713 -9.31 18.40 -44.83
C ARG A 713 -8.42 18.58 -43.59
N LEU A 714 -7.23 19.19 -43.74
CA LEU A 714 -6.31 19.41 -42.63
C LEU A 714 -6.80 20.54 -41.72
N PRO A 715 -6.83 20.34 -40.40
CA PRO A 715 -7.04 21.43 -39.43
C PRO A 715 -5.91 22.48 -39.51
N VAL A 716 -6.21 23.73 -39.11
CA VAL A 716 -5.23 24.81 -39.02
C VAL A 716 -4.58 24.80 -37.65
N PHE A 717 -3.35 24.29 -37.55
CA PHE A 717 -2.64 24.14 -36.28
C PHE A 717 -1.77 25.36 -35.94
N HIS A 718 -1.93 25.89 -34.72
CA HIS A 718 -1.08 26.95 -34.14
C HIS A 718 -0.34 26.38 -32.92
N ASN A 719 0.99 26.58 -32.83
CA ASN A 719 1.88 26.16 -31.73
C ASN A 719 1.67 24.72 -31.21
N CYS A 720 2.44 23.77 -31.71
CA CYS A 720 2.30 22.36 -31.35
C CYS A 720 3.08 22.04 -30.07
N VAL A 721 2.41 22.03 -28.91
CA VAL A 721 2.97 21.40 -27.70
C VAL A 721 2.67 19.91 -27.79
N GLY A 722 3.66 19.14 -28.24
CA GLY A 722 3.55 17.69 -28.41
C GLY A 722 3.86 16.94 -27.13
N TRP A 723 2.91 16.15 -26.61
CA TRP A 723 3.16 15.21 -25.52
C TRP A 723 3.36 13.82 -26.13
N TRP A 724 4.55 13.24 -25.94
CA TRP A 724 4.84 11.86 -26.34
C TRP A 724 4.18 10.89 -25.37
N ILE A 725 3.29 10.04 -25.90
CA ILE A 725 2.61 9.01 -25.12
C ILE A 725 3.05 7.65 -25.64
N ASP A 726 3.57 6.81 -24.76
CA ASP A 726 4.04 5.49 -25.14
C ASP A 726 3.02 4.40 -24.82
N PHE A 727 2.63 3.63 -25.84
CA PHE A 727 1.79 2.43 -25.69
C PHE A 727 2.63 1.17 -25.93
N PRO A 728 2.18 -0.01 -25.49
CA PRO A 728 2.93 -1.25 -25.69
C PRO A 728 3.29 -1.55 -27.16
N GLU A 729 2.41 -1.23 -28.12
CA GLU A 729 2.58 -1.60 -29.54
C GLU A 729 2.72 -0.38 -30.49
N SER A 730 2.53 0.84 -29.96
CA SER A 730 2.56 2.09 -30.72
C SER A 730 3.01 3.23 -29.82
N SER A 731 3.43 4.33 -30.41
CA SER A 731 3.64 5.58 -29.68
C SER A 731 2.78 6.66 -30.34
N ALA A 732 2.37 7.67 -29.58
CA ALA A 732 1.53 8.72 -30.12
C ALA A 732 2.03 10.10 -29.77
N VAL A 733 1.70 11.04 -30.65
CA VAL A 733 1.94 12.47 -30.47
C VAL A 733 0.64 13.20 -30.68
N VAL A 734 0.27 14.02 -29.70
CA VAL A 734 -0.87 14.94 -29.80
C VAL A 734 -0.32 16.32 -30.16
N CYS A 735 -0.76 16.91 -31.27
CA CYS A 735 -0.31 18.23 -31.71
C CYS A 735 -1.45 19.24 -31.57
N GLY A 736 -1.39 20.08 -30.53
CA GLY A 736 -2.48 21.00 -30.19
C GLY A 736 -3.74 20.24 -29.73
N ASN A 737 -4.93 20.73 -30.08
CA ASN A 737 -6.20 20.09 -29.73
C ASN A 737 -6.84 19.29 -30.87
N ASP A 738 -6.19 19.19 -32.03
CA ASP A 738 -6.86 18.79 -33.27
C ASP A 738 -6.19 17.61 -34.02
N LEU A 739 -4.90 17.33 -33.79
CA LEU A 739 -4.16 16.28 -34.51
C LEU A 739 -3.57 15.24 -33.57
N PHE A 740 -3.78 13.98 -33.93
CA PHE A 740 -3.22 12.81 -33.28
C PHE A 740 -2.40 12.02 -34.30
N PHE A 741 -1.10 11.88 -34.07
CA PHE A 741 -0.24 11.01 -34.86
C PHE A 741 0.04 9.73 -34.09
N ARG A 742 -0.33 8.58 -34.65
CA ARG A 742 0.00 7.25 -34.12
C ARG A 742 1.14 6.65 -34.92
N MET A 743 2.25 6.36 -34.25
CA MET A 743 3.38 5.62 -34.80
C MET A 743 3.25 4.13 -34.49
N TYR A 744 3.41 3.31 -35.52
CA TYR A 744 3.45 1.86 -35.39
C TYR A 744 4.88 1.41 -35.11
N ARG A 745 5.13 0.81 -33.94
CA ARG A 745 6.48 0.41 -33.52
C ARG A 745 7.04 -0.77 -34.29
N ARG A 746 6.17 -1.71 -34.68
CA ARG A 746 6.52 -2.88 -35.49
C ARG A 746 6.00 -2.69 -36.91
N LEU A 747 6.89 -2.72 -37.89
CA LEU A 747 6.54 -2.71 -39.31
C LEU A 747 6.24 -4.14 -39.77
N SER A 748 5.35 -4.25 -40.75
CA SER A 748 5.01 -5.49 -41.42
C SER A 748 4.66 -5.19 -42.86
N ASP A 749 4.73 -6.20 -43.72
CA ASP A 749 4.50 -6.03 -45.15
C ASP A 749 3.02 -5.69 -45.43
N GLY A 750 2.80 -4.68 -46.27
CA GLY A 750 1.48 -4.31 -46.76
C GLY A 750 0.75 -3.27 -45.91
N ILE A 751 -0.54 -3.13 -46.18
CA ILE A 751 -1.37 -2.07 -45.60
C ILE A 751 -1.62 -2.33 -44.12
N ASN A 752 -1.37 -1.33 -43.27
CA ASN A 752 -1.70 -1.40 -41.85
C ASN A 752 -3.24 -1.39 -41.67
N PRO A 753 -3.81 -2.39 -40.97
CA PRO A 753 -5.26 -2.48 -40.80
C PRO A 753 -5.90 -1.26 -40.14
N ASP A 754 -5.21 -0.59 -39.22
CA ASP A 754 -5.73 0.58 -38.50
C ASP A 754 -5.87 1.80 -39.41
N ALA A 755 -4.82 2.12 -40.17
CA ALA A 755 -4.87 3.17 -41.17
C ALA A 755 -5.94 2.90 -42.26
N GLU A 756 -6.02 1.65 -42.75
CA GLU A 756 -7.00 1.24 -43.76
C GLU A 756 -8.44 1.39 -43.27
N MET A 757 -8.73 0.94 -42.04
CA MET A 757 -10.06 1.00 -41.45
C MET A 757 -10.47 2.44 -41.12
N LEU A 758 -9.56 3.25 -40.58
CA LEU A 758 -9.82 4.66 -40.28
C LEU A 758 -10.07 5.47 -41.56
N GLU A 759 -9.26 5.27 -42.60
CA GLU A 759 -9.46 5.90 -43.90
C GLU A 759 -10.83 5.52 -44.48
N HIS A 760 -11.15 4.22 -44.48
CA HIS A 760 -12.41 3.75 -45.02
C HIS A 760 -13.62 4.29 -44.25
N LEU A 761 -13.66 4.12 -42.93
CA LEU A 761 -14.79 4.52 -42.10
C LEU A 761 -15.00 6.03 -42.11
N SER A 762 -13.94 6.81 -41.89
CA SER A 762 -14.07 8.27 -41.73
C SER A 762 -14.10 9.04 -43.06
N VAL A 763 -13.40 8.58 -44.11
CA VAL A 763 -13.31 9.33 -45.38
C VAL A 763 -14.26 8.77 -46.42
N THR A 764 -14.34 7.44 -46.57
CA THR A 764 -15.14 6.81 -47.62
C THR A 764 -16.60 6.65 -47.22
N CYS A 765 -16.85 6.24 -45.97
CA CYS A 765 -18.20 6.00 -45.46
C CYS A 765 -18.81 7.17 -44.69
N ASP A 766 -18.00 8.16 -44.31
CA ASP A 766 -18.37 9.32 -43.49
C ASP A 766 -19.02 8.92 -42.16
N PHE A 767 -18.47 7.87 -41.53
CA PHE A 767 -18.94 7.39 -40.24
C PHE A 767 -18.39 8.29 -39.12
N PRO A 768 -19.25 8.96 -38.33
CA PRO A 768 -18.81 10.00 -37.40
C PRO A 768 -18.19 9.46 -36.10
N ASN A 769 -18.43 8.20 -35.75
CA ASN A 769 -17.99 7.59 -34.49
C ASN A 769 -16.60 6.95 -34.56
N VAL A 770 -15.72 7.49 -35.41
CA VAL A 770 -14.28 7.17 -35.47
C VAL A 770 -13.47 8.45 -35.63
N PRO A 771 -12.21 8.50 -35.15
CA PRO A 771 -11.34 9.62 -35.43
C PRO A 771 -11.19 9.85 -36.94
N ARG A 772 -11.31 11.10 -37.37
CA ARG A 772 -11.18 11.45 -38.79
C ARG A 772 -9.76 11.21 -39.28
N TYR A 773 -9.59 10.41 -40.32
CA TYR A 773 -8.28 10.13 -40.92
C TYR A 773 -7.81 11.30 -41.79
N PHE A 774 -6.55 11.71 -41.61
CA PHE A 774 -5.93 12.81 -42.34
C PHE A 774 -4.78 12.36 -43.26
N GLY A 775 -4.25 11.16 -43.06
CA GLY A 775 -3.14 10.64 -43.86
C GLY A 775 -2.28 9.62 -43.12
N ALA A 776 -1.22 9.16 -43.78
CA ALA A 776 -0.25 8.24 -43.21
C ALA A 776 1.18 8.53 -43.70
N VAL A 777 2.15 8.08 -42.91
CA VAL A 777 3.57 8.02 -43.30
C VAL A 777 3.87 6.60 -43.73
N LYS A 778 4.38 6.44 -44.94
CA LYS A 778 4.80 5.15 -45.50
C LYS A 778 6.30 5.12 -45.73
N TYR A 779 6.89 3.95 -45.58
CA TYR A 779 8.25 3.60 -45.99
C TYR A 779 8.18 2.60 -47.14
N VAL A 780 8.78 2.93 -48.28
CA VAL A 780 8.83 2.07 -49.46
C VAL A 780 10.27 1.58 -49.65
N CYS A 781 10.49 0.27 -49.53
CA CYS A 781 11.80 -0.35 -49.73
C CYS A 781 12.23 -0.34 -51.21
N GLU A 782 13.52 -0.47 -51.51
CA GLU A 782 14.07 -0.66 -52.87
C GLU A 782 13.38 -1.75 -53.70
N ARG A 783 12.87 -2.81 -53.05
CA ARG A 783 12.15 -3.91 -53.69
C ARG A 783 10.69 -3.58 -54.06
N GLY A 784 10.22 -2.39 -53.68
CA GLY A 784 8.85 -1.92 -53.90
C GLY A 784 7.86 -2.27 -52.79
N ASP A 785 8.30 -2.92 -51.72
CA ASP A 785 7.44 -3.27 -50.58
C ASP A 785 7.10 -2.01 -49.76
N GLU A 786 5.80 -1.77 -49.53
CA GLU A 786 5.29 -0.64 -48.73
C GLU A 786 5.04 -1.06 -47.27
N HIS A 787 5.53 -0.26 -46.33
CA HIS A 787 5.31 -0.38 -44.90
C HIS A 787 4.71 0.91 -44.33
N TYR A 788 3.69 0.80 -43.48
CA TYR A 788 3.10 1.96 -42.80
C TYR A 788 3.86 2.24 -41.50
N VAL A 789 4.45 3.43 -41.40
CA VAL A 789 5.19 3.91 -40.22
C VAL A 789 4.25 4.51 -39.18
N GLY A 790 3.18 5.18 -39.63
CA GLY A 790 2.20 5.78 -38.74
C GLY A 790 1.04 6.42 -39.50
N ALA A 791 -0.01 6.79 -38.77
CA ALA A 791 -1.22 7.42 -39.29
C ALA A 791 -1.57 8.70 -38.53
N TYR A 792 -2.10 9.68 -39.25
CA TYR A 792 -2.63 10.93 -38.72
C TYR A 792 -4.16 10.83 -38.65
N SER A 793 -4.71 11.16 -37.49
CA SER A 793 -6.13 11.28 -37.27
C SER A 793 -6.49 12.50 -36.43
N GLN A 794 -7.77 12.82 -36.35
CA GLN A 794 -8.28 13.81 -35.43
C GLN A 794 -7.99 13.40 -33.98
N TYR A 795 -7.52 14.34 -33.18
CA TYR A 795 -7.52 14.20 -31.73
C TYR A 795 -8.92 14.54 -31.20
N THR A 796 -9.48 13.66 -30.38
CA THR A 796 -10.77 13.91 -29.74
C THR A 796 -10.61 13.83 -28.24
N HIS A 797 -11.01 14.89 -27.54
CA HIS A 797 -11.11 14.86 -26.09
C HIS A 797 -12.23 13.89 -25.67
N CYS A 798 -11.86 12.93 -24.83
CA CYS A 798 -12.78 11.95 -24.26
C CYS A 798 -12.82 12.16 -22.74
N GLU A 799 -13.99 12.06 -22.14
CA GLU A 799 -14.17 12.21 -20.69
C GLU A 799 -13.71 10.97 -19.95
N SER A 800 -13.90 9.80 -20.57
CA SER A 800 -13.55 8.50 -20.00
C SER A 800 -13.46 7.43 -21.10
N ASP A 801 -13.01 6.23 -20.74
CA ASP A 801 -13.16 5.03 -21.58
C ASP A 801 -14.37 4.20 -21.13
N LEU A 802 -14.92 3.40 -22.05
CA LEU A 802 -16.11 2.60 -21.76
C LEU A 802 -15.85 1.56 -20.66
N ARG A 803 -14.60 1.12 -20.48
CA ARG A 803 -14.27 0.17 -19.41
C ARG A 803 -14.46 0.83 -18.05
N GLN A 804 -13.99 2.06 -17.86
CA GLN A 804 -14.20 2.79 -16.61
C GLN A 804 -15.69 3.00 -16.33
N MET A 805 -16.48 3.36 -17.33
CA MET A 805 -17.94 3.49 -17.18
C MET A 805 -18.61 2.17 -16.76
N VAL A 806 -18.19 1.05 -17.36
CA VAL A 806 -18.66 -0.29 -17.01
C VAL A 806 -18.21 -0.70 -15.61
N LEU A 807 -16.96 -0.39 -15.22
CA LEU A 807 -16.43 -0.62 -13.87
C LEU A 807 -17.26 0.13 -12.82
N ASP A 808 -17.56 1.40 -13.06
CA ASP A 808 -18.34 2.22 -12.14
C ASP A 808 -19.79 1.71 -12.04
N SER A 809 -20.39 1.33 -13.18
CA SER A 809 -21.75 0.77 -13.25
C SER A 809 -21.87 -0.53 -12.46
N ILE A 810 -20.97 -1.49 -12.69
CA ILE A 810 -21.04 -2.77 -12.01
C ILE A 810 -20.65 -2.68 -10.53
N THR A 811 -19.74 -1.76 -10.19
CA THR A 811 -19.39 -1.48 -8.79
C THR A 811 -20.62 -0.96 -8.03
N ARG A 812 -21.33 0.03 -8.58
CA ARG A 812 -22.60 0.52 -8.01
C ARG A 812 -23.65 -0.59 -7.89
N PHE A 813 -23.73 -1.47 -8.89
CA PHE A 813 -24.65 -2.61 -8.84
C PHE A 813 -24.31 -3.57 -7.70
N TYR A 814 -23.03 -3.92 -7.51
CA TYR A 814 -22.60 -4.78 -6.40
C TYR A 814 -22.82 -4.12 -5.04
N GLU A 815 -22.47 -2.84 -4.89
CA GLU A 815 -22.73 -2.08 -3.67
C GLU A 815 -24.22 -2.04 -3.33
N GLY A 816 -25.07 -1.79 -4.33
CA GLY A 816 -26.52 -1.85 -4.17
C GLY A 816 -27.02 -3.23 -3.75
N ARG A 817 -26.45 -4.31 -4.30
CA ARG A 817 -26.81 -5.69 -3.92
C ARG A 817 -26.34 -6.08 -2.52
N LEU A 818 -25.22 -5.53 -2.05
CA LEU A 818 -24.73 -5.73 -0.69
C LEU A 818 -25.48 -4.87 0.34
N ALA A 819 -26.02 -3.72 -0.07
CA ALA A 819 -26.74 -2.79 0.80
C ALA A 819 -28.21 -3.18 1.05
N LEU A 820 -28.80 -4.06 0.23
CA LEU A 820 -30.16 -4.52 0.42
C LEU A 820 -30.22 -5.56 1.55
N ASP A 821 -30.92 -5.20 2.64
CA ASP A 821 -31.34 -6.13 3.69
C ASP A 821 -32.13 -7.29 3.07
N SER A 822 -32.13 -8.47 3.71
CA SER A 822 -32.59 -9.77 3.18
C SER A 822 -34.09 -9.89 2.80
N THR A 823 -34.73 -8.80 2.39
CA THR A 823 -36.17 -8.65 2.13
C THR A 823 -36.52 -8.29 0.67
N VAL A 824 -35.56 -8.27 -0.28
CA VAL A 824 -35.86 -8.08 -1.71
C VAL A 824 -36.30 -9.38 -2.40
N GLU A 825 -37.39 -9.27 -3.16
CA GLU A 825 -38.37 -10.31 -3.52
C GLU A 825 -37.99 -11.36 -4.59
N LYS A 826 -36.83 -11.28 -5.26
CA LYS A 826 -36.46 -12.26 -6.32
C LYS A 826 -35.01 -12.74 -6.25
N SER A 827 -34.83 -14.06 -6.34
CA SER A 827 -33.50 -14.69 -6.37
C SER A 827 -32.79 -14.51 -7.73
N PRO A 828 -31.45 -14.59 -7.80
CA PRO A 828 -30.71 -14.59 -9.08
C PRO A 828 -31.24 -15.61 -10.09
N ALA A 829 -31.75 -16.74 -9.61
CA ALA A 829 -32.29 -17.82 -10.43
C ALA A 829 -33.61 -17.44 -11.13
N GLU A 830 -34.40 -16.53 -10.55
CA GLU A 830 -35.64 -16.03 -11.15
C GLU A 830 -35.41 -14.97 -12.23
N LEU A 831 -34.24 -14.34 -12.20
CA LEU A 831 -33.81 -13.34 -13.19
C LEU A 831 -32.87 -13.93 -14.25
N ASP A 832 -32.56 -15.23 -14.15
CA ASP A 832 -31.60 -15.92 -14.98
C ASP A 832 -32.18 -16.22 -16.37
N ALA A 833 -31.72 -15.50 -17.37
CA ALA A 833 -31.96 -15.77 -18.78
C ALA A 833 -30.65 -15.56 -19.52
N ASP A 834 -30.42 -16.32 -20.58
CA ASP A 834 -29.20 -16.16 -21.37
C ASP A 834 -29.24 -14.87 -22.22
N VAL A 835 -28.09 -14.45 -22.75
CA VAL A 835 -27.96 -13.23 -23.55
C VAL A 835 -28.89 -13.23 -24.78
N PHE A 836 -29.12 -14.39 -25.39
CA PHE A 836 -29.94 -14.55 -26.58
C PHE A 836 -31.43 -14.42 -26.25
N GLU A 837 -31.88 -15.08 -25.17
CA GLU A 837 -33.24 -14.98 -24.64
C GLU A 837 -33.58 -13.54 -24.25
N ILE A 838 -32.66 -12.86 -23.55
CA ILE A 838 -32.83 -11.45 -23.20
C ILE A 838 -32.90 -10.59 -24.46
N ALA A 839 -32.08 -10.86 -25.48
CA ALA A 839 -32.07 -10.05 -26.69
C ALA A 839 -33.32 -10.23 -27.56
N PHE A 840 -33.80 -11.47 -27.74
CA PHE A 840 -34.79 -11.80 -28.77
C PHE A 840 -36.13 -12.34 -28.25
N GLU A 841 -36.21 -12.83 -27.01
CA GLU A 841 -37.42 -13.48 -26.48
C GLU A 841 -38.15 -12.62 -25.44
N ARG A 842 -37.45 -11.70 -24.74
CA ARG A 842 -38.08 -10.80 -23.75
C ARG A 842 -38.87 -9.65 -24.41
N PRO A 843 -40.10 -9.34 -23.97
CA PRO A 843 -40.89 -8.24 -24.53
C PRO A 843 -40.38 -6.84 -24.15
N ASP A 844 -39.80 -6.68 -22.95
CA ASP A 844 -39.25 -5.41 -22.45
C ASP A 844 -37.81 -5.61 -21.94
N LEU A 845 -36.94 -4.62 -22.16
CA LEU A 845 -35.58 -4.54 -21.64
C LEU A 845 -35.49 -3.80 -20.30
N ASN A 846 -36.56 -3.12 -19.89
CA ASN A 846 -36.56 -2.40 -18.63
C ASN A 846 -36.48 -3.38 -17.45
N ASN A 847 -35.35 -3.34 -16.75
CA ASN A 847 -35.08 -4.17 -15.60
C ASN A 847 -34.29 -3.36 -14.57
N ALA A 848 -34.97 -2.38 -13.95
CA ALA A 848 -34.41 -1.50 -12.92
C ALA A 848 -33.81 -2.28 -11.72
N GLU A 849 -34.19 -3.56 -11.54
CA GLU A 849 -33.56 -4.44 -10.57
C GLU A 849 -32.11 -4.79 -10.96
N VAL A 850 -31.75 -4.85 -12.24
CA VAL A 850 -30.41 -5.28 -12.68
C VAL A 850 -29.60 -4.16 -13.34
N LEU A 851 -30.22 -3.34 -14.18
CA LEU A 851 -29.58 -2.24 -14.87
C LEU A 851 -30.36 -0.96 -14.62
N THR A 852 -29.66 0.14 -14.37
CA THR A 852 -30.31 1.45 -14.28
C THR A 852 -30.74 1.94 -15.67
N ASP A 853 -31.67 2.89 -15.74
CA ASP A 853 -32.06 3.53 -17.00
C ASP A 853 -30.85 4.13 -17.74
N ALA A 854 -29.87 4.64 -16.99
CA ALA A 854 -28.61 5.14 -17.53
C ALA A 854 -27.77 4.02 -18.16
N ASP A 855 -27.68 2.85 -17.52
CA ASP A 855 -26.95 1.69 -18.06
C ASP A 855 -27.62 1.16 -19.34
N ILE A 856 -28.95 1.05 -19.34
CA ILE A 856 -29.72 0.62 -20.52
C ILE A 856 -29.48 1.60 -21.68
N THR A 857 -29.50 2.91 -21.41
CA THR A 857 -29.22 3.95 -22.40
C THR A 857 -27.81 3.80 -22.99
N VAL A 858 -26.80 3.58 -22.14
CA VAL A 858 -25.41 3.39 -22.53
C VAL A 858 -25.23 2.16 -23.41
N PHE A 859 -25.74 0.99 -23.00
CA PHE A 859 -25.57 -0.26 -23.77
C PHE A 859 -26.38 -0.27 -25.06
N THR A 860 -27.55 0.39 -25.07
CA THR A 860 -28.35 0.60 -26.29
C THR A 860 -27.59 1.49 -27.27
N LEU A 861 -27.04 2.62 -26.81
CA LEU A 861 -26.25 3.50 -27.66
C LEU A 861 -25.01 2.77 -28.23
N LEU A 862 -24.33 1.97 -27.41
CA LEU A 862 -23.19 1.17 -27.87
C LEU A 862 -23.58 0.15 -28.94
N GLY A 863 -24.64 -0.63 -28.72
CA GLY A 863 -25.15 -1.62 -29.68
C GLY A 863 -25.52 -0.96 -31.01
N LYS A 864 -26.18 0.19 -30.96
CA LYS A 864 -26.51 1.00 -32.13
C LYS A 864 -25.27 1.47 -32.88
N ARG A 865 -24.29 2.09 -32.21
CA ARG A 865 -23.06 2.59 -32.87
C ARG A 865 -22.24 1.45 -33.48
N LEU A 866 -22.21 0.29 -32.85
CA LEU A 866 -21.57 -0.91 -33.41
C LEU A 866 -22.28 -1.39 -34.68
N GLY A 867 -23.61 -1.43 -34.67
CA GLY A 867 -24.43 -1.78 -35.83
C GLY A 867 -24.21 -0.82 -37.00
N GLU A 868 -24.22 0.49 -36.74
CA GLU A 868 -23.96 1.53 -37.73
C GLU A 868 -22.55 1.42 -38.33
N MET A 869 -21.53 1.10 -37.52
CA MET A 869 -20.16 0.85 -37.99
C MET A 869 -20.11 -0.34 -38.95
N HIS A 870 -20.75 -1.47 -38.60
CA HIS A 870 -20.79 -2.65 -39.47
C HIS A 870 -21.60 -2.40 -40.76
N LEU A 871 -22.69 -1.63 -40.69
CA LEU A 871 -23.44 -1.20 -41.87
C LEU A 871 -22.58 -0.32 -42.78
N ALA A 872 -21.78 0.59 -42.21
CA ALA A 872 -20.83 1.40 -42.97
C ALA A 872 -19.79 0.53 -43.69
N LEU A 873 -19.24 -0.48 -43.00
CA LEU A 873 -18.28 -1.45 -43.58
C LEU A 873 -18.91 -2.37 -44.63
N ALA A 874 -20.22 -2.59 -44.56
CA ALA A 874 -20.95 -3.42 -45.51
C ALA A 874 -21.35 -2.69 -46.80
N ARG A 875 -21.07 -1.38 -46.93
CA ARG A 875 -21.51 -0.58 -48.08
C ARG A 875 -20.78 -0.99 -49.36
N PRO A 876 -21.49 -1.32 -50.46
CA PRO A 876 -20.88 -1.80 -51.70
C PRO A 876 -20.16 -0.74 -52.54
N LYS A 877 -20.23 0.55 -52.15
CA LYS A 877 -19.56 1.68 -52.86
C LYS A 877 -18.05 1.79 -52.60
N THR A 878 -17.43 0.74 -52.08
CA THR A 878 -16.11 0.80 -51.48
C THR A 878 -15.19 -0.27 -52.08
N GLY A 879 -13.86 -0.07 -52.00
CA GLY A 879 -12.87 -0.90 -52.70
C GLY A 879 -13.02 -2.43 -52.49
N LYS A 880 -12.45 -3.24 -53.39
CA LYS A 880 -12.57 -4.72 -53.44
C LYS A 880 -12.37 -5.42 -52.07
N ASP A 881 -11.52 -4.86 -51.22
CA ASP A 881 -11.17 -5.40 -49.90
C ASP A 881 -12.27 -5.23 -48.84
N PHE A 882 -13.29 -4.39 -49.09
CA PHE A 882 -14.42 -4.14 -48.20
C PHE A 882 -15.77 -4.67 -48.72
N VAL A 883 -15.84 -5.08 -49.99
CA VAL A 883 -17.06 -5.67 -50.56
C VAL A 883 -17.49 -6.90 -49.75
N PRO A 884 -18.73 -6.95 -49.22
CA PRO A 884 -19.20 -8.09 -48.45
C PRO A 884 -19.13 -9.40 -49.24
N GLU A 885 -18.75 -10.49 -48.57
CA GLU A 885 -18.64 -11.83 -49.19
C GLU A 885 -19.65 -12.79 -48.57
N PRO A 886 -20.32 -13.67 -49.34
CA PRO A 886 -21.26 -14.62 -48.78
C PRO A 886 -20.58 -15.60 -47.81
N TYR A 887 -21.27 -15.93 -46.72
CA TYR A 887 -20.82 -16.92 -45.74
C TYR A 887 -21.05 -18.34 -46.26
N SER A 888 -20.09 -18.88 -47.02
CA SER A 888 -20.23 -20.19 -47.67
C SER A 888 -20.11 -21.38 -46.70
N LYS A 889 -20.67 -22.54 -47.09
CA LYS A 889 -20.48 -23.82 -46.36
C LYS A 889 -19.01 -24.23 -46.22
N LEU A 890 -18.19 -23.95 -47.24
CA LEU A 890 -16.74 -24.21 -47.17
C LEU A 890 -16.07 -23.34 -46.11
N TYR A 891 -16.49 -22.08 -45.98
CA TYR A 891 -16.00 -21.19 -44.94
C TYR A 891 -16.48 -21.63 -43.54
N ALA A 892 -17.75 -22.02 -43.39
CA ALA A 892 -18.27 -22.60 -42.15
C ALA A 892 -17.45 -23.83 -41.71
N ARG A 893 -17.10 -24.72 -42.66
CA ARG A 893 -16.22 -25.87 -42.42
C ARG A 893 -14.81 -25.44 -41.99
N SER A 894 -14.26 -24.38 -42.59
CA SER A 894 -12.96 -23.81 -42.18
C SER A 894 -13.00 -23.28 -40.75
N VAL A 895 -14.06 -22.57 -40.37
CA VAL A 895 -14.25 -22.05 -39.01
C VAL A 895 -14.37 -23.19 -38.00
N TYR A 896 -15.18 -24.21 -38.30
CA TYR A 896 -15.29 -25.43 -37.49
C TYR A 896 -13.92 -26.07 -37.24
N GLN A 897 -13.11 -26.28 -38.28
CA GLN A 897 -11.78 -26.87 -38.15
C GLN A 897 -10.84 -25.98 -37.31
N SER A 898 -10.93 -24.66 -37.49
CA SER A 898 -10.18 -23.69 -36.68
C SER A 898 -10.54 -23.78 -35.20
N VAL A 899 -11.84 -23.79 -34.87
CA VAL A 899 -12.34 -23.89 -33.48
C VAL A 899 -11.88 -25.20 -32.86
N GLN A 900 -12.08 -26.33 -33.53
CA GLN A 900 -11.61 -27.63 -33.05
C GLN A 900 -10.11 -27.66 -32.80
N SER A 901 -9.33 -27.10 -33.71
CA SER A 901 -7.87 -27.07 -33.61
C SER A 901 -7.40 -26.22 -32.42
N VAL A 902 -8.05 -25.08 -32.18
CA VAL A 902 -7.74 -24.21 -31.05
C VAL A 902 -8.13 -24.86 -29.73
N VAL A 903 -9.35 -25.41 -29.62
CA VAL A 903 -9.82 -26.12 -28.42
C VAL A 903 -8.89 -27.31 -28.08
N LYS A 904 -8.62 -28.20 -29.05
CA LYS A 904 -7.75 -29.37 -28.83
C LYS A 904 -6.35 -28.95 -28.37
N ARG A 905 -5.70 -28.03 -29.09
CA ARG A 905 -4.33 -27.58 -28.77
C ARG A 905 -4.23 -26.92 -27.40
N THR A 906 -5.19 -26.08 -27.04
CA THR A 906 -5.21 -25.41 -25.74
C THR A 906 -5.45 -26.41 -24.61
N MET A 907 -6.43 -27.31 -24.74
CA MET A 907 -6.70 -28.37 -23.74
C MET A 907 -5.48 -29.28 -23.54
N ASP A 908 -4.81 -29.70 -24.62
CA ASP A 908 -3.63 -30.56 -24.50
C ASP A 908 -2.43 -29.83 -23.86
N ARG A 909 -2.35 -28.50 -23.99
CA ARG A 909 -1.36 -27.68 -23.27
C ARG A 909 -1.72 -27.52 -21.80
N LEU A 910 -2.97 -27.23 -21.47
CA LEU A 910 -3.46 -27.16 -20.09
C LEU A 910 -3.21 -28.48 -19.35
N LYS A 911 -3.51 -29.62 -19.99
CA LYS A 911 -3.25 -30.96 -19.43
C LYS A 911 -1.77 -31.21 -19.16
N ARG A 912 -0.87 -30.82 -20.07
CA ARG A 912 0.59 -30.98 -19.89
C ARG A 912 1.16 -30.10 -18.77
N ASN A 913 0.65 -28.87 -18.65
CA ASN A 913 1.14 -27.91 -17.67
C ASN A 913 0.38 -27.96 -16.33
N ARG A 914 -0.58 -28.89 -16.16
CA ARG A 914 -1.42 -29.04 -14.97
C ARG A 914 -0.63 -29.07 -13.66
N GLY A 915 0.53 -29.74 -13.63
CA GLY A 915 1.37 -29.86 -12.43
C GLY A 915 2.05 -28.56 -11.97
N GLY A 916 2.08 -27.53 -12.82
CA GLY A 916 2.63 -26.21 -12.50
C GLY A 916 1.57 -25.13 -12.24
N LEU A 917 0.29 -25.50 -12.20
CA LEU A 917 -0.81 -24.56 -11.93
C LEU A 917 -1.06 -24.41 -10.42
N HIS A 918 -1.60 -23.27 -10.01
CA HIS A 918 -1.99 -23.02 -8.61
C HIS A 918 -3.08 -24.00 -8.16
N SER A 919 -3.04 -24.43 -6.88
CA SER A 919 -3.96 -25.44 -6.32
C SER A 919 -5.43 -25.15 -6.56
N ASP A 920 -5.80 -23.86 -6.50
CA ASP A 920 -7.18 -23.41 -6.49
C ASP A 920 -7.82 -23.41 -7.89
N ILE A 921 -7.00 -23.40 -8.95
CA ILE A 921 -7.47 -23.38 -10.35
C ILE A 921 -7.57 -24.78 -10.94
N ILE A 922 -6.82 -25.74 -10.37
CA ILE A 922 -6.80 -27.14 -10.83
C ILE A 922 -8.21 -27.74 -10.95
N PRO A 923 -9.14 -27.59 -9.97
CA PRO A 923 -10.49 -28.14 -10.09
C PRO A 923 -11.27 -27.58 -11.29
N HIS A 924 -11.14 -26.28 -11.57
CA HIS A 924 -11.81 -25.64 -12.71
C HIS A 924 -11.21 -26.10 -14.05
N VAL A 925 -9.88 -26.27 -14.10
CA VAL A 925 -9.19 -26.80 -15.29
C VAL A 925 -9.55 -28.26 -15.54
N ASP A 926 -9.69 -29.07 -14.48
CA ASP A 926 -10.11 -30.47 -14.59
C ASP A 926 -11.53 -30.57 -15.13
N LEU A 927 -12.47 -29.78 -14.59
CA LEU A 927 -13.85 -29.71 -15.11
C LEU A 927 -13.88 -29.26 -16.58
N LEU A 928 -13.03 -28.32 -16.97
CA LEU A 928 -12.92 -27.85 -18.35
C LEU A 928 -12.39 -28.96 -19.28
N LEU A 929 -11.41 -29.74 -18.81
CA LEU A 929 -10.87 -30.89 -19.53
C LEU A 929 -11.89 -32.03 -19.67
N GLU A 930 -12.73 -32.28 -18.66
CA GLU A 930 -13.82 -33.26 -18.70
C GLU A 930 -14.87 -32.90 -19.75
N ARG A 931 -15.20 -31.60 -19.89
CA ARG A 931 -16.17 -31.10 -20.88
C ARG A 931 -15.63 -31.04 -22.31
N LYS A 932 -14.36 -31.41 -22.57
CA LYS A 932 -13.72 -31.36 -23.89
C LYS A 932 -14.53 -32.05 -24.99
N HIS A 933 -15.11 -33.22 -24.71
CA HIS A 933 -15.86 -33.99 -25.71
C HIS A 933 -17.20 -33.32 -26.03
N ALA A 934 -17.98 -32.96 -25.01
CA ALA A 934 -19.24 -32.25 -25.17
C ALA A 934 -19.06 -30.96 -25.99
N MET A 935 -18.11 -30.10 -25.62
CA MET A 935 -17.83 -28.86 -26.35
C MET A 935 -17.45 -29.08 -27.83
N LEU A 936 -16.77 -30.19 -28.16
CA LEU A 936 -16.42 -30.50 -29.55
C LEU A 936 -17.60 -31.05 -30.35
N ASP A 937 -18.54 -31.73 -29.67
CA ASP A 937 -19.80 -32.20 -30.24
C ASP A 937 -20.76 -31.02 -30.48
N ASP A 938 -20.86 -30.07 -29.56
CA ASP A 938 -21.66 -28.84 -29.73
C ASP A 938 -21.15 -28.00 -30.92
N VAL A 939 -19.83 -27.89 -31.07
CA VAL A 939 -19.22 -27.22 -32.24
C VAL A 939 -19.52 -27.95 -33.56
N LYS A 940 -19.86 -29.24 -33.54
CA LYS A 940 -20.22 -30.01 -34.74
C LYS A 940 -21.58 -29.61 -35.29
N GLU A 941 -22.52 -29.20 -34.42
CA GLU A 941 -23.84 -28.69 -34.78
C GLU A 941 -23.75 -27.45 -35.70
N PHE A 942 -22.66 -26.67 -35.60
CA PHE A 942 -22.34 -25.54 -36.49
C PHE A 942 -22.32 -25.90 -37.98
N LEU A 943 -22.12 -27.16 -38.33
CA LEU A 943 -22.10 -27.62 -39.72
C LEU A 943 -23.48 -28.00 -40.27
N GLU A 944 -24.49 -28.11 -39.40
CA GLU A 944 -25.84 -28.54 -39.77
C GLU A 944 -26.66 -27.39 -40.35
N TYR A 945 -26.33 -26.15 -39.97
CA TYR A 945 -27.02 -24.94 -40.42
C TYR A 945 -26.47 -24.36 -41.74
N GLN A 946 -27.32 -23.60 -42.43
CA GLN A 946 -26.92 -22.71 -43.53
C GLN A 946 -27.02 -21.26 -43.07
N TYR A 947 -25.92 -20.53 -43.15
CA TYR A 947 -25.85 -19.15 -42.71
C TYR A 947 -26.06 -18.19 -43.90
N ASP A 948 -27.29 -17.68 -44.08
CA ASP A 948 -27.61 -16.65 -45.09
C ASP A 948 -27.17 -15.26 -44.63
N CYS A 949 -25.86 -15.08 -44.45
CA CYS A 949 -25.23 -13.82 -44.08
C CYS A 949 -23.95 -13.57 -44.89
N HIS A 950 -23.40 -12.37 -44.75
CA HIS A 950 -22.16 -11.94 -45.37
C HIS A 950 -21.06 -11.74 -44.32
N LYS A 951 -19.84 -11.95 -44.79
CA LYS A 951 -18.59 -11.59 -44.12
C LYS A 951 -18.20 -10.18 -44.55
N ILE A 952 -17.79 -9.37 -43.59
CA ILE A 952 -17.32 -8.00 -43.80
C ILE A 952 -15.94 -7.81 -43.17
N ARG A 953 -15.29 -6.68 -43.46
CA ARG A 953 -14.15 -6.23 -42.66
C ARG A 953 -14.64 -5.90 -41.24
N LEU A 954 -13.79 -6.19 -40.26
CA LEU A 954 -14.11 -6.09 -38.84
C LEU A 954 -13.08 -5.22 -38.12
N HIS A 955 -13.43 -4.77 -36.92
CA HIS A 955 -12.49 -4.23 -35.95
C HIS A 955 -11.45 -5.29 -35.55
N GLY A 956 -11.91 -6.51 -35.27
CA GLY A 956 -11.07 -7.71 -35.19
C GLY A 956 -10.27 -7.89 -33.89
N ASN A 957 -10.51 -7.06 -32.87
CA ASN A 957 -10.21 -7.29 -31.45
C ASN A 957 -10.85 -6.17 -30.61
N LEU A 958 -12.19 -6.16 -30.51
CA LEU A 958 -12.95 -5.04 -29.95
C LEU A 958 -13.30 -5.25 -28.46
N TYR A 959 -12.50 -4.69 -27.56
CA TYR A 959 -12.75 -4.69 -26.11
C TYR A 959 -13.07 -3.29 -25.58
N LEU A 960 -13.61 -3.20 -24.36
CA LEU A 960 -14.17 -1.96 -23.80
C LEU A 960 -13.18 -0.76 -23.82
N ARG A 961 -11.89 -0.98 -23.58
CA ARG A 961 -10.87 0.11 -23.64
C ARG A 961 -10.58 0.64 -25.06
N ARG A 962 -11.17 0.04 -26.10
CA ARG A 962 -11.09 0.53 -27.49
C ARG A 962 -12.32 1.33 -27.91
N VAL A 963 -13.19 1.63 -26.95
CA VAL A 963 -14.36 2.47 -27.10
C VAL A 963 -14.25 3.61 -26.09
N PHE A 964 -14.13 4.84 -26.58
CA PHE A 964 -14.03 6.02 -25.74
C PHE A 964 -15.36 6.77 -25.67
N TYR A 965 -15.65 7.39 -24.53
CA TYR A 965 -16.84 8.20 -24.32
C TYR A 965 -16.50 9.70 -24.39
N THR A 966 -17.21 10.41 -25.26
CA THR A 966 -17.01 11.84 -25.54
C THR A 966 -17.85 12.78 -24.66
N GLY A 967 -18.54 12.24 -23.65
CA GLY A 967 -19.55 12.96 -22.86
C GLY A 967 -20.96 12.90 -23.44
N LYS A 968 -21.10 12.55 -24.74
CA LYS A 968 -22.40 12.42 -25.42
C LYS A 968 -22.53 11.19 -26.32
N ASP A 969 -21.42 10.66 -26.85
CA ASP A 969 -21.41 9.53 -27.78
C ASP A 969 -20.12 8.70 -27.69
N PHE A 970 -20.07 7.55 -28.37
CA PHE A 970 -18.92 6.64 -28.40
C PHE A 970 -18.03 6.81 -29.62
N LEU A 971 -16.72 6.64 -29.44
CA LEU A 971 -15.71 6.60 -30.50
C LEU A 971 -14.99 5.25 -30.51
N PHE A 972 -14.97 4.59 -31.66
CA PHE A 972 -14.19 3.38 -31.89
C PHE A 972 -12.77 3.71 -32.34
N VAL A 973 -11.78 3.09 -31.70
CA VAL A 973 -10.36 3.32 -32.00
C VAL A 973 -9.60 2.00 -32.11
N ASN A 974 -8.38 2.05 -32.66
CA ASN A 974 -7.41 0.96 -32.64
C ASN A 974 -7.88 -0.33 -33.35
N PHE A 975 -8.00 -0.24 -34.67
CA PHE A 975 -8.43 -1.31 -35.58
C PHE A 975 -7.26 -2.23 -36.01
N GLU A 976 -6.16 -2.23 -35.26
CA GLU A 976 -5.00 -3.07 -35.57
C GLU A 976 -5.28 -4.58 -35.42
N GLY A 977 -6.37 -4.99 -34.77
CA GLY A 977 -6.73 -6.39 -34.52
C GLY A 977 -5.84 -7.10 -33.47
N HIS A 978 -5.88 -8.44 -33.45
CA HIS A 978 -5.13 -9.24 -32.47
C HIS A 978 -3.63 -9.33 -32.81
N LYS A 979 -2.75 -8.92 -31.89
CA LYS A 979 -1.30 -8.76 -32.14
C LYS A 979 -0.54 -10.00 -32.63
N TYR A 980 -0.97 -11.21 -32.26
CA TYR A 980 -0.35 -12.46 -32.71
C TYR A 980 -0.79 -12.93 -34.11
N ARG A 981 -1.61 -12.15 -34.84
CA ARG A 981 -1.97 -12.43 -36.24
C ARG A 981 -1.15 -11.56 -37.19
N SER A 982 -0.86 -12.05 -38.39
CA SER A 982 -0.25 -11.22 -39.46
C SER A 982 -1.25 -10.17 -39.97
N PHE A 983 -0.76 -9.06 -40.54
CA PHE A 983 -1.64 -8.03 -41.11
C PHE A 983 -2.61 -8.60 -42.16
N THR A 984 -2.15 -9.49 -43.04
CA THR A 984 -3.02 -10.18 -44.00
C THR A 984 -4.14 -10.95 -43.31
N ALA A 985 -3.85 -11.66 -42.21
CA ALA A 985 -4.86 -12.39 -41.45
C ALA A 985 -5.84 -11.45 -40.70
N ARG A 986 -5.37 -10.27 -40.28
CA ARG A 986 -6.21 -9.22 -39.68
C ARG A 986 -7.07 -8.49 -40.72
N ARG A 987 -6.67 -8.54 -41.99
CA ARG A 987 -7.41 -8.00 -43.15
C ARG A 987 -8.51 -8.90 -43.70
N LEU A 988 -8.62 -10.14 -43.21
CA LEU A 988 -9.67 -11.06 -43.64
C LEU A 988 -11.07 -10.56 -43.26
N LYS A 989 -12.04 -10.89 -44.10
CA LYS A 989 -13.46 -10.67 -43.83
C LYS A 989 -14.01 -11.83 -43.03
N ASP A 990 -14.75 -11.53 -41.97
CA ASP A 990 -15.41 -12.54 -41.13
C ASP A 990 -16.82 -12.04 -40.75
N SER A 991 -17.56 -12.85 -40.01
CA SER A 991 -18.89 -12.47 -39.53
C SER A 991 -18.82 -11.31 -38.53
N ALA A 992 -19.72 -10.34 -38.69
CA ALA A 992 -19.87 -9.19 -37.81
C ALA A 992 -20.12 -9.57 -36.33
N LEU A 993 -20.64 -10.77 -36.07
CA LEU A 993 -20.83 -11.31 -34.73
C LEU A 993 -19.52 -11.50 -33.96
N ARG A 994 -18.36 -11.55 -34.64
CA ARG A 994 -17.06 -11.63 -33.96
C ARG A 994 -16.77 -10.41 -33.10
N ASP A 995 -17.03 -9.21 -33.61
CA ASP A 995 -16.82 -7.96 -32.86
C ASP A 995 -17.87 -7.81 -31.74
N VAL A 996 -19.09 -8.32 -31.95
CA VAL A 996 -20.12 -8.41 -30.90
C VAL A 996 -19.66 -9.33 -29.78
N VAL A 997 -19.15 -10.52 -30.12
CA VAL A 997 -18.62 -11.47 -29.13
C VAL A 997 -17.42 -10.91 -28.39
N ASP A 998 -16.50 -10.18 -29.05
CA ASP A 998 -15.37 -9.54 -28.37
C ASP A 998 -15.84 -8.53 -27.29
N LEU A 999 -16.90 -7.77 -27.54
CA LEU A 999 -17.48 -6.86 -26.54
C LEU A 999 -18.20 -7.60 -25.41
N LEU A 1000 -19.01 -8.62 -25.74
CA LEU A 1000 -19.68 -9.46 -24.73
C LEU A 1000 -18.66 -10.16 -23.82
N ASP A 1001 -17.54 -10.61 -24.39
CA ASP A 1001 -16.41 -11.19 -23.69
C ASP A 1001 -15.74 -10.16 -22.76
N SER A 1002 -15.50 -8.95 -23.27
CA SER A 1002 -14.89 -7.87 -22.50
C SER A 1002 -15.77 -7.36 -21.35
N LEU A 1003 -17.11 -7.40 -21.50
CA LEU A 1003 -18.06 -7.16 -20.41
C LEU A 1003 -17.95 -8.25 -19.34
N GLN A 1004 -17.80 -9.51 -19.75
CA GLN A 1004 -17.62 -10.63 -18.83
C GLN A 1004 -16.37 -10.51 -17.99
N ASN A 1005 -15.23 -10.27 -18.65
CA ASN A 1005 -13.96 -10.23 -17.97
C ASN A 1005 -13.94 -9.05 -16.99
N THR A 1006 -14.46 -7.89 -17.39
CA THR A 1006 -14.57 -6.72 -16.49
C THR A 1006 -15.49 -7.00 -15.30
N ALA A 1007 -16.62 -7.67 -15.52
CA ALA A 1007 -17.55 -8.00 -14.43
C ALA A 1007 -16.92 -8.94 -13.39
N LEU A 1008 -16.26 -10.00 -13.86
CA LEU A 1008 -15.57 -10.93 -12.98
C LEU A 1008 -14.34 -10.31 -12.32
N GLU A 1009 -13.59 -9.45 -13.03
CA GLU A 1009 -12.41 -8.75 -12.50
C GLU A 1009 -12.75 -7.90 -11.26
N VAL A 1010 -13.88 -7.19 -11.25
CA VAL A 1010 -14.34 -6.39 -10.08
C VAL A 1010 -14.53 -7.25 -8.84
N LEU A 1011 -14.96 -8.51 -8.98
CA LEU A 1011 -15.08 -9.44 -7.83
C LEU A 1011 -13.73 -9.81 -7.20
N HIS A 1012 -12.63 -9.60 -7.92
CA HIS A 1012 -11.26 -9.84 -7.43
C HIS A 1012 -10.58 -8.58 -6.91
N HIS A 1013 -11.19 -7.40 -7.04
CA HIS A 1013 -10.71 -6.16 -6.43
C HIS A 1013 -11.07 -6.12 -4.94
N THR A 1014 -10.14 -6.56 -4.09
CA THR A 1014 -10.30 -6.65 -2.62
C THR A 1014 -10.54 -5.32 -1.92
N SER A 1015 -10.28 -4.20 -2.60
CA SER A 1015 -10.58 -2.85 -2.14
C SER A 1015 -12.06 -2.45 -2.28
N VAL A 1016 -12.81 -3.17 -3.13
CA VAL A 1016 -14.21 -2.86 -3.46
C VAL A 1016 -15.15 -3.95 -2.95
N ILE A 1017 -14.80 -5.22 -3.14
CA ILE A 1017 -15.63 -6.37 -2.73
C ILE A 1017 -14.90 -7.21 -1.67
N ARG A 1018 -15.57 -7.46 -0.54
CA ARG A 1018 -15.02 -8.32 0.52
C ARG A 1018 -14.86 -9.77 0.02
N PRO A 1019 -13.76 -10.48 0.34
CA PRO A 1019 -13.56 -11.86 -0.10
C PRO A 1019 -14.71 -12.81 0.28
N GLU A 1020 -15.34 -12.59 1.44
CA GLU A 1020 -16.51 -13.34 1.92
C GLU A 1020 -17.78 -13.15 1.09
N ASP A 1021 -17.93 -12.02 0.39
CA ASP A 1021 -19.11 -11.71 -0.43
C ASP A 1021 -18.94 -12.09 -1.91
N LYS A 1022 -17.71 -12.43 -2.32
CA LYS A 1022 -17.39 -12.88 -3.69
C LYS A 1022 -18.32 -14.00 -4.17
N ASN A 1023 -18.51 -15.04 -3.35
CA ASN A 1023 -19.35 -16.18 -3.71
C ASN A 1023 -20.84 -15.82 -3.83
N LYS A 1024 -21.31 -14.82 -3.08
CA LYS A 1024 -22.70 -14.33 -3.17
C LYS A 1024 -22.91 -13.50 -4.44
N LEU A 1025 -21.92 -12.68 -4.79
CA LEU A 1025 -21.99 -11.77 -5.93
C LEU A 1025 -21.64 -12.42 -7.27
N GLU A 1026 -20.96 -13.57 -7.29
CA GLU A 1026 -20.59 -14.27 -8.53
C GLU A 1026 -21.81 -14.61 -9.40
N ARG A 1027 -22.94 -15.02 -8.79
CA ARG A 1027 -24.20 -15.23 -9.53
C ARG A 1027 -24.83 -13.93 -10.01
N TRP A 1028 -24.75 -12.88 -9.21
CA TRP A 1028 -25.25 -11.54 -9.59
C TRP A 1028 -24.43 -10.91 -10.71
N ALA A 1029 -23.13 -11.18 -10.78
CA ALA A 1029 -22.25 -10.77 -11.86
C ALA A 1029 -22.69 -11.35 -13.21
N GLU A 1030 -23.08 -12.63 -13.21
CA GLU A 1030 -23.60 -13.29 -14.41
C GLU A 1030 -24.96 -12.73 -14.83
N VAL A 1031 -25.87 -12.49 -13.88
CA VAL A 1031 -27.18 -11.85 -14.16
C VAL A 1031 -26.97 -10.45 -14.76
N TRP A 1032 -26.14 -9.61 -14.14
CA TRP A 1032 -25.85 -8.27 -14.62
C TRP A 1032 -25.27 -8.27 -16.03
N ARG A 1033 -24.24 -9.09 -16.26
CA ARG A 1033 -23.58 -9.22 -17.55
C ARG A 1033 -24.52 -9.71 -18.64
N ARG A 1034 -25.37 -10.71 -18.35
CA ARG A 1034 -26.33 -11.25 -19.33
C ARG A 1034 -27.35 -10.19 -19.74
N ASN A 1035 -27.84 -9.39 -18.79
CA ASN A 1035 -28.74 -8.27 -19.09
C ASN A 1035 -28.03 -7.17 -19.90
N ALA A 1036 -26.83 -6.74 -19.50
CA ALA A 1036 -26.05 -5.75 -20.25
C ALA A 1036 -25.74 -6.21 -21.68
N GLY A 1037 -25.31 -7.48 -21.83
CA GLY A 1037 -25.05 -8.09 -23.12
C GLY A 1037 -26.31 -8.28 -23.98
N GLY A 1038 -27.45 -8.61 -23.36
CA GLY A 1038 -28.73 -8.76 -24.05
C GLY A 1038 -29.28 -7.43 -24.60
N VAL A 1039 -29.19 -6.34 -23.81
CA VAL A 1039 -29.52 -4.98 -24.27
C VAL A 1039 -28.65 -4.58 -25.46
N LEU A 1040 -27.34 -4.80 -25.37
CA LEU A 1040 -26.39 -4.53 -26.44
C LEU A 1040 -26.71 -5.34 -27.70
N LEU A 1041 -26.94 -6.65 -27.56
CA LEU A 1041 -27.22 -7.55 -28.68
C LEU A 1041 -28.55 -7.23 -29.36
N ARG A 1042 -29.60 -6.90 -28.59
CA ARG A 1042 -30.89 -6.45 -29.15
C ARG A 1042 -30.71 -5.18 -29.97
N SER A 1043 -30.12 -4.15 -29.38
CA SER A 1043 -29.93 -2.87 -30.07
C SER A 1043 -29.06 -3.01 -31.33
N TYR A 1044 -28.03 -3.87 -31.27
CA TYR A 1044 -27.23 -4.22 -32.44
C TYR A 1044 -28.08 -4.89 -33.53
N ALA A 1045 -28.87 -5.91 -33.17
CA ALA A 1045 -29.69 -6.67 -34.11
C ALA A 1045 -30.77 -5.80 -34.78
N GLU A 1046 -31.44 -4.95 -34.01
CA GLU A 1046 -32.41 -3.96 -34.51
C GLU A 1046 -31.74 -2.97 -35.48
N THR A 1047 -30.52 -2.53 -35.16
CA THR A 1047 -29.80 -1.56 -36.02
C THR A 1047 -29.42 -2.17 -37.36
N VAL A 1048 -29.00 -3.44 -37.39
CA VAL A 1048 -28.60 -4.13 -38.63
C VAL A 1048 -29.75 -4.88 -39.30
N GLU A 1049 -30.98 -4.70 -38.82
CA GLU A 1049 -32.16 -5.35 -39.36
C GLU A 1049 -32.33 -5.02 -40.86
N GLY A 1050 -32.74 -6.02 -41.65
CA GLY A 1050 -32.86 -5.88 -43.11
C GLY A 1050 -31.54 -5.94 -43.88
N SER A 1051 -30.38 -5.91 -43.20
CA SER A 1051 -29.08 -6.19 -43.81
C SER A 1051 -28.82 -7.70 -43.95
N LYS A 1052 -27.72 -8.07 -44.62
CA LYS A 1052 -27.25 -9.47 -44.66
C LYS A 1052 -26.11 -9.73 -43.66
N LEU A 1053 -26.03 -8.99 -42.56
CA LEU A 1053 -24.97 -9.16 -41.55
C LEU A 1053 -25.26 -10.28 -40.56
N LEU A 1054 -26.53 -10.59 -40.31
CA LEU A 1054 -26.98 -11.65 -39.41
C LEU A 1054 -27.73 -12.74 -40.18
N PRO A 1055 -27.62 -14.02 -39.80
CA PRO A 1055 -28.52 -15.07 -40.26
C PRO A 1055 -29.98 -14.73 -39.92
N ARG A 1056 -30.89 -15.01 -40.85
CA ARG A 1056 -32.35 -14.82 -40.62
C ARG A 1056 -32.96 -15.89 -39.75
N ASP A 1057 -32.38 -17.09 -39.74
CA ASP A 1057 -32.79 -18.20 -38.89
C ASP A 1057 -32.26 -17.99 -37.46
N PRO A 1058 -33.15 -17.81 -36.45
CA PRO A 1058 -32.73 -17.62 -35.06
C PRO A 1058 -31.90 -18.77 -34.50
N SER A 1059 -32.18 -20.02 -34.91
CA SER A 1059 -31.41 -21.19 -34.45
C SER A 1059 -29.98 -21.16 -35.01
N ALA A 1060 -29.84 -20.82 -36.29
CA ALA A 1060 -28.53 -20.60 -36.89
C ALA A 1060 -27.77 -19.43 -36.23
N LEU A 1061 -28.45 -18.31 -35.95
CA LEU A 1061 -27.84 -17.16 -35.26
C LEU A 1061 -27.32 -17.53 -33.87
N ARG A 1062 -28.12 -18.26 -33.08
CA ARG A 1062 -27.73 -18.73 -31.74
C ARG A 1062 -26.51 -19.65 -31.79
N CYS A 1063 -26.55 -20.68 -32.65
CA CYS A 1063 -25.42 -21.60 -32.84
C CYS A 1063 -24.13 -20.86 -33.24
N MET A 1064 -24.24 -19.86 -34.12
CA MET A 1064 -23.10 -19.04 -34.55
C MET A 1064 -22.51 -18.21 -33.41
N LEU A 1065 -23.36 -17.62 -32.57
CA LEU A 1065 -22.95 -16.86 -31.39
C LEU A 1065 -22.19 -17.74 -30.39
N ASP A 1066 -22.74 -18.92 -30.07
CA ASP A 1066 -22.16 -19.85 -29.09
C ASP A 1066 -20.77 -20.36 -29.52
N VAL A 1067 -20.64 -20.76 -30.79
CA VAL A 1067 -19.36 -21.22 -31.36
C VAL A 1067 -18.31 -20.11 -31.35
N PHE A 1068 -18.72 -18.87 -31.59
CA PHE A 1068 -17.80 -17.73 -31.58
C PHE A 1068 -17.37 -17.34 -30.15
N CYS A 1069 -18.29 -17.36 -29.19
CA CYS A 1069 -17.98 -17.21 -27.76
C CYS A 1069 -16.97 -18.26 -27.30
N LEU A 1070 -17.21 -19.53 -27.65
CA LEU A 1070 -16.28 -20.62 -27.35
C LEU A 1070 -14.91 -20.39 -27.96
N GLN A 1071 -14.88 -20.07 -29.26
CA GLN A 1071 -13.61 -19.81 -29.93
C GLN A 1071 -12.84 -18.65 -29.28
N ARG A 1072 -13.54 -17.60 -28.83
CA ARG A 1072 -12.90 -16.45 -28.19
C ARG A 1072 -12.21 -16.83 -26.88
N LYS A 1073 -12.89 -17.50 -25.96
CA LYS A 1073 -12.29 -17.93 -24.69
C LYS A 1073 -11.08 -18.84 -24.87
N PHE A 1074 -11.15 -19.77 -25.83
CA PHE A 1074 -10.01 -20.64 -26.12
C PHE A 1074 -8.87 -19.94 -26.86
N ILE A 1075 -9.15 -18.83 -27.56
CA ILE A 1075 -8.12 -17.95 -28.11
C ILE A 1075 -7.31 -17.29 -26.99
N ASP A 1076 -7.99 -16.80 -25.94
CA ASP A 1076 -7.37 -16.16 -24.78
C ASP A 1076 -6.59 -17.18 -23.94
N LEU A 1077 -7.18 -18.34 -23.65
CA LEU A 1077 -6.53 -19.44 -22.92
C LEU A 1077 -5.25 -19.96 -23.58
N ARG A 1078 -4.98 -19.68 -24.87
CA ARG A 1078 -3.68 -20.05 -25.48
C ARG A 1078 -2.49 -19.34 -24.84
N TYR A 1079 -2.73 -18.23 -24.17
CA TYR A 1079 -1.69 -17.38 -23.59
C TYR A 1079 -1.68 -17.43 -22.05
N PHE A 1080 -2.26 -18.48 -21.46
CA PHE A 1080 -2.35 -18.62 -19.99
C PHE A 1080 -1.01 -18.54 -19.25
N GLU A 1081 0.09 -18.99 -19.89
CA GLU A 1081 1.45 -18.92 -19.30
C GLU A 1081 1.94 -17.48 -19.10
N SER A 1082 1.34 -16.50 -19.79
CA SER A 1082 1.65 -15.06 -19.66
C SER A 1082 0.62 -14.30 -18.81
N MET A 1083 -0.42 -14.98 -18.34
CA MET A 1083 -1.45 -14.39 -17.48
C MET A 1083 -1.02 -14.45 -16.02
N ASN A 1084 -1.41 -13.46 -15.23
CA ASN A 1084 -1.32 -13.59 -13.78
C ASN A 1084 -2.37 -14.65 -13.30
N PRO A 1085 -2.24 -15.18 -12.08
CA PRO A 1085 -3.16 -16.22 -11.58
C PRO A 1085 -4.65 -15.81 -11.57
N VAL A 1086 -4.95 -14.53 -11.33
CA VAL A 1086 -6.32 -14.00 -11.26
C VAL A 1086 -6.94 -13.94 -12.67
N ASP A 1087 -6.24 -13.38 -13.64
CA ASP A 1087 -6.68 -13.33 -15.04
C ASP A 1087 -6.91 -14.74 -15.59
N PHE A 1088 -6.04 -15.68 -15.22
CA PHE A 1088 -6.18 -17.07 -15.63
C PHE A 1088 -7.43 -17.73 -15.00
N GLU A 1089 -7.70 -17.51 -13.71
CA GLU A 1089 -8.93 -17.98 -13.06
C GLU A 1089 -10.18 -17.42 -13.76
N VAL A 1090 -10.21 -16.10 -14.05
CA VAL A 1090 -11.33 -15.43 -14.72
C VAL A 1090 -11.61 -16.05 -16.09
N VAL A 1091 -10.58 -16.26 -16.91
CA VAL A 1091 -10.75 -16.82 -18.26
C VAL A 1091 -11.18 -18.28 -18.21
N VAL A 1092 -10.66 -19.09 -17.28
CA VAL A 1092 -11.06 -20.51 -17.12
C VAL A 1092 -12.51 -20.63 -16.66
N LYS A 1093 -12.92 -19.88 -15.63
CA LYS A 1093 -14.31 -19.84 -15.15
C LYS A 1093 -15.26 -19.36 -16.25
N SER A 1094 -14.84 -18.34 -16.99
CA SER A 1094 -15.60 -17.83 -18.11
C SER A 1094 -15.77 -18.88 -19.23
N ALA A 1095 -14.75 -19.70 -19.51
CA ALA A 1095 -14.84 -20.79 -20.47
C ALA A 1095 -15.82 -21.90 -20.05
N LEU A 1096 -15.92 -22.17 -18.73
CA LEU A 1096 -16.89 -23.12 -18.18
C LEU A 1096 -18.35 -22.61 -18.31
N ASN A 1097 -18.56 -21.29 -18.30
CA ASN A 1097 -19.87 -20.65 -18.32
C ASN A 1097 -20.51 -20.50 -19.72
N ILE A 1098 -19.75 -20.72 -20.81
CA ILE A 1098 -20.28 -20.67 -22.20
C ILE A 1098 -21.33 -21.78 -22.43
N HIS A 1099 -21.22 -22.88 -21.69
CA HIS A 1099 -22.17 -23.98 -21.72
C HIS A 1099 -22.61 -24.36 -20.30
N CYS A 1100 -23.69 -23.73 -19.85
CA CYS A 1100 -24.58 -24.34 -18.88
C CYS A 1100 -25.97 -24.58 -19.49
N PRO A 1101 -26.12 -25.52 -20.45
CA PRO A 1101 -27.41 -26.09 -20.78
C PRO A 1101 -27.81 -27.12 -19.71
N GLN A 1102 -27.95 -26.70 -18.44
CA GLN A 1102 -28.46 -27.57 -17.37
C GLN A 1102 -29.93 -27.30 -16.98
N SER A 1103 -30.63 -26.41 -17.66
CA SER A 1103 -32.07 -26.15 -17.39
C SER A 1103 -33.05 -26.90 -18.29
N ARG A 1104 -32.62 -27.90 -19.08
CA ARG A 1104 -33.59 -28.74 -19.83
C ARG A 1104 -33.85 -30.13 -19.27
N THR A 1105 -33.16 -30.63 -18.22
CA THR A 1105 -33.63 -31.88 -17.52
C THR A 1105 -32.89 -32.38 -16.27
N ALA A 1106 -31.81 -31.78 -15.76
CA ALA A 1106 -30.98 -32.50 -14.76
C ALA A 1106 -30.36 -31.65 -13.64
N CYS A 1107 -31.19 -30.93 -12.87
CA CYS A 1107 -30.76 -30.35 -11.58
C CYS A 1107 -31.66 -30.79 -10.41
N ASP A 1108 -32.18 -32.02 -10.46
CA ASP A 1108 -32.64 -32.78 -9.29
C ASP A 1108 -31.69 -33.97 -9.11
N ARG A 1109 -30.58 -33.75 -8.40
CA ARG A 1109 -29.88 -34.75 -7.56
C ARG A 1109 -28.58 -34.16 -6.98
N ASN A 1110 -28.64 -33.93 -5.67
CA ASN A 1110 -27.59 -33.78 -4.64
C ASN A 1110 -26.64 -32.58 -4.73
#